data_AF-F0Z8F1-F1
#
_entry.id   AF-F0Z8F1-F1
#
_cell.length_a   1.000
_cell.length_b   1.000
_cell.length_c   1.000
_cell.angle_alpha   90.00
_cell.angle_beta   90.00
_cell.angle_gamma   90.00
#
_symmetry.space_group_name_H-M   'P 1'
#
loop_
_entity.id
_entity.type
_entity.pdbx_description
1 polymer ?
#
loop_
_entity_poly.entity_id
_entity_poly.type
_entity_poly.pdbx_seq_one_letter_code
_entity_poly.pdbx_strand_id
1 'polypeptide(L)'
;MNLNVFLLFIFLFLVNNSFVYSSQDEDCLKVLLTKLFNIKDVKLCDNFIDTSYYRGSCYRDTNTLQSLTLNGDSQNPNSNLFMPSLVYSDLSCFENLDILILEFMAIKKDAFGANDQKNVANSIYLTSCFFNDGRIVSENSFLPKGINSLTIYLNSFSNFNELGFRSIKNLKNIYIDYVLNLDSELNTYPKYINDLQGIESNFENFYIVSNEVPNFTDLKVSYFYLTIVGDLYLPSIHNFGSLNQIENFTFSYNGEIEFPRQLLSNNKISYIYLYCDLKTPTEYIIIPNTVYSFRFLSRNSKFNINGKLPFIFPDNMTYLNLHGLGLVEFPILPKKIQRLYISGNNFSLNSPKTLPDLSTYEGLNEVSFYETGFCGPIPESYCSFKTSLTYNNLNGTLPMCKTCYLDITVEEFKYNPNLRFGVCDESSIIPNLDISFEKEITLYGENLGWLVPFVFNYPNIFSMVKGNSMFKAKWDENYGQIPDSLVIMLPPRNFTFNTKNVLPSLNNITKSNIQFTFEGSNFSYNKKDFEIKIANEICLISYINFNKIICNFPNQKVLPAKNDAPATIKNTRSGEFISFAINTLEDKTTVAKECPNQCLEGICSINTGACICNPGYSGEICSPIPCKSDCGTPEGRGECDDKVGICVCTLKWKGESCDIPNQFLTSASSTLSSGGLVDLFGWFGLPNEGLAITIGSLNCQKHYFNTTFANCTIGAGSGTKSIKIIQNNQKWIGENIFHYIETTYRCPKDCSLNGVANGECNNSSGQCKCFSDWGGYDCNSKSTTGGSTSSSTGSSTPSLEIPKSNTTIINGISSISNQQTKYEISIFSLIEYDVTNKIVFTHNLTNKWIGIGDTGKDIHKFKQNISETCIITYIIEDIKESRDYEFAGLQLSLEKDSIKITITIDNYPFKSTLNKLQLRLESLVGDDGTNIANNECNKKETSIDKDLIDSNQLLNYITISRNEKVLNGRFINRVLSDHRQSFVTTSLISNSTTTSNKESFIIGLNLPYFTESLTIDPDFSVLVSPSFKKCKSIDNANWVLPVAIVVPLVAVVAFIIMSAIIYKKNRTMVLLVKNKFKLRSL
;
A
#
# COMPACT_ATOMS: atom_id res chain seq x y z
N MET A 1 68.42 -45.00 -5.16
CA MET A 1 67.79 -43.82 -5.82
C MET A 1 66.40 -43.69 -5.21
N ASN A 2 66.27 -42.86 -4.17
CA ASN A 2 65.82 -41.44 -4.26
C ASN A 2 64.40 -41.41 -4.87
N LEU A 3 63.33 -40.94 -4.21
CA LEU A 3 63.22 -39.66 -3.54
C LEU A 3 61.83 -39.64 -2.85
N ASN A 4 61.72 -40.12 -1.61
CA ASN A 4 60.46 -40.05 -0.84
C ASN A 4 60.66 -40.06 0.69
N VAL A 5 61.77 -39.50 1.17
CA VAL A 5 62.05 -39.38 2.63
C VAL A 5 62.37 -37.94 3.06
N PHE A 6 62.37 -36.94 2.15
CA PHE A 6 62.80 -35.57 2.47
C PHE A 6 61.66 -34.56 2.71
N LEU A 7 60.39 -34.95 2.53
CA LEU A 7 59.24 -34.04 2.62
C LEU A 7 58.42 -34.18 3.92
N LEU A 8 58.83 -35.04 4.85
CA LEU A 8 58.13 -35.23 6.13
C LEU A 8 58.98 -34.91 7.39
N PHE A 9 60.21 -34.41 7.22
CA PHE A 9 61.12 -34.10 8.35
C PHE A 9 61.49 -32.61 8.52
N ILE A 10 60.94 -31.70 7.71
CA ILE A 10 61.06 -30.24 7.90
C ILE A 10 59.69 -29.66 8.31
N PHE A 11 58.99 -30.35 9.23
CA PHE A 11 57.73 -29.87 9.80
C PHE A 11 57.71 -29.91 11.34
N LEU A 12 58.85 -30.15 12.00
CA LEU A 12 58.89 -30.32 13.47
C LEU A 12 60.14 -29.76 14.18
N PHE A 13 60.96 -28.93 13.54
CA PHE A 13 61.97 -28.13 14.24
C PHE A 13 62.02 -26.73 13.66
N LEU A 14 61.13 -25.86 14.14
CA LEU A 14 61.31 -24.42 14.37
C LEU A 14 60.02 -23.89 15.01
N VAL A 15 59.75 -24.31 16.25
CA VAL A 15 59.02 -23.46 17.18
C VAL A 15 60.01 -22.40 17.65
N ASN A 16 59.97 -21.26 16.96
CA ASN A 16 60.21 -19.94 17.53
C ASN A 16 59.83 -18.93 16.43
N ASN A 17 58.53 -18.66 16.31
CA ASN A 17 58.12 -17.38 15.73
C ASN A 17 58.49 -16.31 16.75
N SER A 18 59.75 -15.88 16.73
CA SER A 18 60.11 -14.55 17.22
C SER A 18 59.41 -13.58 16.27
N PHE A 19 58.21 -13.14 16.66
CA PHE A 19 57.49 -12.07 15.99
C PHE A 19 58.43 -10.86 15.94
N VAL A 20 58.68 -10.34 14.74
CA VAL A 20 59.54 -9.17 14.55
C VAL A 20 58.75 -7.95 15.07
N TYR A 21 59.20 -7.38 16.19
CA TYR A 21 58.68 -6.13 16.73
C TYR A 21 58.97 -4.98 15.76
N SER A 22 58.07 -4.00 15.62
CA SER A 22 58.41 -2.73 14.98
C SER A 22 59.40 -2.00 15.88
N SER A 23 60.69 -2.04 15.54
CA SER A 23 61.73 -1.35 16.32
C SER A 23 61.50 0.16 16.34
N GLN A 24 60.84 0.71 15.31
CA GLN A 24 60.62 2.14 15.18
C GLN A 24 59.59 2.70 16.18
N ASP A 25 58.44 2.06 16.37
CA ASP A 25 57.44 2.53 17.34
C ASP A 25 57.95 2.40 18.78
N GLU A 26 58.73 1.35 19.07
CA GLU A 26 59.37 1.14 20.37
C GLU A 26 60.48 2.15 20.66
N ASP A 27 61.32 2.45 19.68
CA ASP A 27 62.35 3.50 19.80
C ASP A 27 61.70 4.88 19.96
N CYS A 28 60.64 5.16 19.19
CA CYS A 28 59.85 6.40 19.30
C CYS A 28 59.25 6.55 20.71
N LEU A 29 58.65 5.48 21.26
CA LEU A 29 58.09 5.50 22.61
C LEU A 29 59.17 5.61 23.70
N LYS A 30 60.33 4.97 23.55
CA LYS A 30 61.48 5.11 24.47
C LYS A 30 61.98 6.53 24.57
N VAL A 31 62.18 7.20 23.43
CA VAL A 31 62.60 8.60 23.39
C VAL A 31 61.56 9.49 24.06
N LEU A 32 60.28 9.25 23.78
CA LEU A 32 59.15 9.99 24.33
C LEU A 32 59.06 9.86 25.86
N LEU A 33 59.06 8.63 26.38
CA LEU A 33 58.94 8.36 27.82
C LEU A 33 60.19 8.77 28.62
N THR A 34 61.38 8.70 28.00
CA THR A 34 62.61 9.23 28.62
C THR A 34 62.51 10.75 28.78
N LYS A 35 62.00 11.45 27.76
CA LYS A 35 61.81 12.91 27.81
C LYS A 35 60.77 13.32 28.85
N LEU A 36 59.61 12.65 28.88
CA LEU A 36 58.48 13.06 29.72
C LEU A 36 58.62 12.60 31.18
N PHE A 37 59.10 11.37 31.39
CA PHE A 37 59.05 10.70 32.70
C PHE A 37 60.39 10.11 33.16
N ASN A 38 61.48 10.30 32.39
CA ASN A 38 62.80 9.69 32.64
C ASN A 38 62.76 8.14 32.71
N ILE A 39 61.84 7.51 31.98
CA ILE A 39 61.67 6.04 31.90
C ILE A 39 62.43 5.51 30.69
N LYS A 40 63.36 4.56 30.91
CA LYS A 40 64.20 3.96 29.86
C LYS A 40 63.78 2.53 29.47
N ASP A 41 63.11 1.82 30.37
CA ASP A 41 62.61 0.47 30.13
C ASP A 41 61.18 0.54 29.61
N VAL A 42 61.02 0.29 28.31
CA VAL A 42 59.73 0.38 27.60
C VAL A 42 59.43 -0.95 26.94
N LYS A 43 58.18 -1.38 27.03
CA LYS A 43 57.67 -2.56 26.36
C LYS A 43 56.39 -2.19 25.62
N LEU A 44 56.23 -2.66 24.38
CA LEU A 44 55.14 -2.24 23.51
C LEU A 44 53.99 -3.26 23.41
N CYS A 45 54.31 -4.55 23.24
CA CYS A 45 53.33 -5.57 22.80
C CYS A 45 53.34 -6.90 23.59
N ASP A 46 53.72 -6.91 24.87
CA ASP A 46 53.38 -8.04 25.76
C ASP A 46 51.97 -7.82 26.34
N ASN A 47 51.13 -8.86 26.42
CA ASN A 47 49.73 -8.81 26.89
C ASN A 47 49.46 -7.74 27.97
N PHE A 48 48.74 -6.66 27.61
CA PHE A 48 48.30 -5.55 28.47
C PHE A 48 49.38 -5.00 29.42
N ILE A 49 50.22 -4.11 28.91
CA ILE A 49 51.14 -3.32 29.74
C ILE A 49 50.39 -2.08 30.25
N ASP A 50 49.95 -2.16 31.50
CA ASP A 50 49.34 -1.03 32.22
C ASP A 50 50.37 -0.46 33.20
N THR A 51 50.93 0.71 32.87
CA THR A 51 51.72 1.48 33.82
C THR A 51 50.95 2.73 34.22
N SER A 52 51.32 3.36 35.33
CA SER A 52 50.72 4.62 35.75
C SER A 52 50.90 5.77 34.74
N TYR A 53 51.84 5.65 33.78
CA TYR A 53 52.26 6.72 32.87
C TYR A 53 51.94 6.49 31.40
N TYR A 54 51.85 5.24 30.95
CA TYR A 54 51.45 4.92 29.57
C TYR A 54 50.80 3.54 29.45
N ARG A 55 49.99 3.39 28.40
CA ARG A 55 49.38 2.14 27.97
C ARG A 55 49.39 2.06 26.45
N GLY A 56 49.92 0.98 25.90
CA GLY A 56 49.95 0.70 24.46
C GLY A 56 49.10 -0.51 24.11
N SER A 57 48.46 -0.50 22.93
CA SER A 57 47.82 -1.68 22.34
C SER A 57 48.33 -1.89 20.93
N CYS A 58 48.66 -3.12 20.57
CA CYS A 58 49.20 -3.47 19.27
C CYS A 58 48.24 -4.35 18.47
N TYR A 59 48.33 -4.29 17.16
CA TYR A 59 47.65 -5.22 16.27
C TYR A 59 48.14 -6.66 16.50
N ARG A 60 47.22 -7.63 16.66
CA ARG A 60 47.57 -9.04 16.92
C ARG A 60 48.39 -9.69 15.81
N ASP A 61 48.22 -9.24 14.57
CA ASP A 61 48.82 -9.88 13.40
C ASP A 61 50.17 -9.25 13.00
N THR A 62 50.40 -7.98 13.35
CA THR A 62 51.58 -7.22 12.91
C THR A 62 52.45 -6.70 14.07
N ASN A 63 51.99 -6.78 15.32
CA ASN A 63 52.66 -6.20 16.50
C ASN A 63 53.07 -4.73 16.32
N THR A 64 52.34 -3.98 15.50
CA THR A 64 52.49 -2.53 15.32
C THR A 64 51.59 -1.79 16.30
N LEU A 65 52.01 -0.61 16.76
CA LEU A 65 51.27 0.15 17.77
C LEU A 65 49.98 0.70 17.18
N GLN A 66 48.84 0.20 17.66
CA GLN A 66 47.51 0.64 17.23
C GLN A 66 47.04 1.85 18.02
N SER A 67 47.14 1.77 19.35
CA SER A 67 46.69 2.83 20.26
C SER A 67 47.71 3.13 21.32
N LEU A 68 47.89 4.42 21.64
CA LEU A 68 48.76 4.88 22.70
C LEU A 68 48.02 5.80 23.66
N THR A 69 48.10 5.49 24.95
CA THR A 69 47.66 6.36 26.04
C THR A 69 48.88 6.84 26.81
N LEU A 70 48.97 8.14 27.06
CA LEU A 70 49.98 8.77 27.92
C LEU A 70 49.27 9.52 29.05
N ASN A 71 49.69 9.24 30.28
CA ASN A 71 49.11 9.76 31.50
C ASN A 71 50.16 10.55 32.29
N GLY A 72 49.89 11.83 32.53
CA GLY A 72 50.59 12.62 33.53
C GLY A 72 50.18 12.26 34.96
N ASP A 73 50.75 12.95 35.94
CA ASP A 73 50.43 12.75 37.36
C ASP A 73 49.05 13.32 37.70
N SER A 74 48.04 12.46 37.82
CA SER A 74 46.67 12.84 38.17
C SER A 74 46.49 13.21 39.65
N GLN A 75 47.41 12.81 40.54
CA GLN A 75 47.33 13.11 41.97
C GLN A 75 47.87 14.50 42.32
N ASN A 76 48.83 15.00 41.53
CA ASN A 76 49.32 16.37 41.66
C ASN A 76 49.39 17.06 40.29
N PRO A 77 48.26 17.49 39.71
CA PRO A 77 48.21 18.04 38.34
C PRO A 77 49.17 19.22 38.12
N ASN A 78 49.43 20.02 39.17
CA ASN A 78 50.34 21.15 39.12
C ASN A 78 51.82 20.75 38.91
N SER A 79 52.21 19.51 39.26
CA SER A 79 53.55 18.99 38.99
C SER A 79 53.77 18.79 37.48
N ASN A 80 52.71 18.51 36.72
CA ASN A 80 52.76 18.31 35.26
C ASN A 80 53.03 19.61 34.48
N LEU A 81 52.82 20.78 35.08
CA LEU A 81 53.21 22.07 34.48
C LEU A 81 54.74 22.21 34.34
N PHE A 82 55.50 21.42 35.09
CA PHE A 82 56.96 21.37 35.02
C PHE A 82 57.48 20.25 34.10
N MET A 83 56.60 19.40 33.55
CA MET A 83 56.97 18.39 32.55
C MET A 83 57.22 19.03 31.18
N PRO A 84 58.13 18.49 30.35
CA PRO A 84 58.33 18.97 28.99
C PRO A 84 57.04 18.84 28.16
N SER A 85 56.61 19.93 27.54
CA SER A 85 55.41 19.92 26.69
C SER A 85 55.64 19.13 25.39
N LEU A 86 54.61 18.40 24.97
CA LEU A 86 54.59 17.65 23.71
C LEU A 86 54.69 18.60 22.52
N VAL A 87 55.53 18.23 21.55
CA VAL A 87 55.70 18.88 20.23
C VAL A 87 55.58 17.86 19.11
N TYR A 88 55.41 18.31 17.86
CA TYR A 88 55.19 17.43 16.71
C TYR A 88 56.25 16.31 16.57
N SER A 89 57.52 16.65 16.73
CA SER A 89 58.63 15.69 16.62
C SER A 89 58.59 14.56 17.67
N ASP A 90 57.88 14.78 18.78
CA ASP A 90 57.71 13.76 19.83
C ASP A 90 56.70 12.68 19.42
N LEU A 91 55.78 12.99 18.49
CA LEU A 91 54.65 12.14 18.12
C LEU A 91 54.71 11.70 16.64
N SER A 92 55.43 12.43 15.78
CA SER A 92 55.46 12.16 14.34
C SER A 92 56.26 10.91 13.94
N CYS A 93 57.08 10.35 14.84
CA CYS A 93 57.90 9.17 14.55
C CYS A 93 57.11 7.85 14.53
N PHE A 94 55.91 7.82 15.14
CA PHE A 94 55.02 6.65 15.10
C PHE A 94 54.54 6.38 13.68
N GLU A 95 54.49 5.11 13.28
CA GLU A 95 54.19 4.74 11.90
C GLU A 95 52.73 4.97 11.53
N ASN A 96 51.78 4.33 12.23
CA ASN A 96 50.34 4.40 11.94
C ASN A 96 49.50 4.24 13.22
N LEU A 97 49.43 5.28 14.06
CA LEU A 97 48.54 5.27 15.23
C LEU A 97 47.08 5.50 14.81
N ASP A 98 46.19 4.61 15.23
CA ASP A 98 44.75 4.83 15.09
C ASP A 98 44.24 5.76 16.18
N ILE A 99 44.70 5.55 17.42
CA ILE A 99 44.18 6.23 18.60
C ILE A 99 45.34 6.78 19.44
N LEU A 100 45.30 8.07 19.74
CA LEU A 100 46.16 8.72 20.72
C LEU A 100 45.31 9.30 21.85
N ILE A 101 45.58 8.88 23.09
CA ILE A 101 44.91 9.38 24.30
C ILE A 101 45.96 10.08 25.16
N LEU A 102 45.72 11.34 25.50
CA LEU A 102 46.59 12.13 26.37
C LEU A 102 45.78 12.58 27.58
N GLU A 103 46.28 12.26 28.78
CA GLU A 103 45.67 12.65 30.04
C GLU A 103 46.67 13.46 30.87
N PHE A 104 46.26 14.63 31.37
CA PHE A 104 47.11 15.47 32.24
C PHE A 104 48.45 15.90 31.60
N MET A 105 48.51 15.98 30.26
CA MET A 105 49.71 16.33 29.51
C MET A 105 49.78 17.83 29.17
N ALA A 106 50.99 18.39 29.16
CA ALA A 106 51.26 19.73 28.59
C ALA A 106 51.54 19.63 27.09
N ILE A 107 50.89 20.46 26.26
CA ILE A 107 50.88 20.37 24.80
C ILE A 107 51.19 21.74 24.20
N LYS A 108 52.16 21.83 23.27
CA LYS A 108 52.37 23.04 22.45
C LYS A 108 51.45 23.04 21.23
N LYS A 109 51.19 24.21 20.67
CA LYS A 109 50.52 24.29 19.36
C LYS A 109 51.29 23.49 18.30
N ASP A 110 50.56 22.96 17.33
CA ASP A 110 51.03 22.10 16.24
C ASP A 110 51.60 20.74 16.68
N ALA A 111 51.45 20.34 17.95
CA ALA A 111 51.95 19.04 18.43
C ALA A 111 51.37 17.83 17.68
N PHE A 112 50.19 17.97 17.06
CA PHE A 112 49.55 16.92 16.26
C PHE A 112 49.78 17.07 14.75
N GLY A 113 50.62 18.02 14.36
CA GLY A 113 50.90 18.41 12.99
C GLY A 113 50.08 19.60 12.53
N ALA A 114 50.53 20.22 11.45
CA ALA A 114 49.93 21.37 10.80
C ALA A 114 50.02 21.24 9.26
N ASN A 115 48.95 21.66 8.59
CA ASN A 115 48.80 21.71 7.14
C ASN A 115 48.97 20.32 6.50
N ASP A 116 49.90 20.18 5.55
CA ASP A 116 50.15 18.93 4.82
C ASP A 116 51.14 17.99 5.53
N GLN A 117 51.43 18.23 6.82
CA GLN A 117 52.23 17.31 7.63
C GLN A 117 51.54 15.95 7.81
N LYS A 118 52.34 14.92 8.12
CA LYS A 118 51.83 13.59 8.48
C LYS A 118 50.98 13.71 9.75
N ASN A 119 49.81 13.08 9.78
CA ASN A 119 49.02 12.99 11.00
C ASN A 119 49.71 12.09 12.03
N VAL A 120 49.65 12.49 13.30
CA VAL A 120 50.23 11.69 14.39
C VAL A 120 49.34 10.53 14.82
N ALA A 121 48.02 10.64 14.61
CA ALA A 121 47.04 9.59 14.82
C ALA A 121 45.79 9.84 13.96
N ASN A 122 44.92 8.85 13.82
CA ASN A 122 43.61 9.01 13.16
C ASN A 122 42.60 9.69 14.12
N SER A 123 42.55 9.27 15.39
CA SER A 123 41.68 9.83 16.44
C SER A 123 42.50 10.26 17.64
N ILE A 124 42.23 11.47 18.15
CA ILE A 124 42.94 12.07 19.28
C ILE A 124 41.97 12.38 20.41
N TYR A 125 42.29 11.95 21.62
CA TYR A 125 41.53 12.17 22.84
C TYR A 125 42.39 12.91 23.86
N LEU A 126 41.94 14.08 24.30
CA LEU A 126 42.64 14.95 25.24
C LEU A 126 41.78 15.10 26.48
N THR A 127 42.23 14.58 27.61
CA THR A 127 41.50 14.68 28.88
C THR A 127 42.34 15.48 29.87
N SER A 128 41.79 16.54 30.44
CA SER A 128 42.51 17.34 31.45
C SER A 128 43.90 17.80 30.96
N CYS A 129 44.06 18.14 29.69
CA CYS A 129 45.36 18.56 29.15
C CYS A 129 45.57 20.08 29.29
N PHE A 130 46.83 20.49 29.40
CA PHE A 130 47.26 21.89 29.44
C PHE A 130 47.87 22.29 28.10
N PHE A 131 47.48 23.43 27.54
CA PHE A 131 47.89 23.95 26.23
C PHE A 131 48.74 25.20 26.41
N ASN A 132 50.05 25.12 26.15
CA ASN A 132 50.97 26.25 26.40
C ASN A 132 50.57 27.54 25.69
N ASP A 133 50.03 27.43 24.48
CA ASP A 133 49.58 28.54 23.64
C ASP A 133 48.06 28.80 23.75
N GLY A 134 47.34 28.04 24.59
CA GLY A 134 45.88 28.08 24.72
C GLY A 134 45.10 27.58 23.50
N ARG A 135 45.78 26.95 22.51
CA ARG A 135 45.23 26.45 21.24
C ARG A 135 45.97 25.21 20.77
N ILE A 136 45.39 24.45 19.84
CA ILE A 136 45.98 23.21 19.31
C ILE A 136 46.83 23.44 18.07
N VAL A 137 46.54 24.47 17.26
CA VAL A 137 47.21 24.75 16.00
C VAL A 137 47.60 26.23 15.94
N SER A 138 48.72 26.55 15.29
CA SER A 138 49.13 27.92 14.99
C SER A 138 48.11 28.67 14.13
N GLU A 139 48.12 30.00 14.23
CA GLU A 139 47.24 30.86 13.43
C GLU A 139 47.40 30.61 11.93
N ASN A 140 46.27 30.60 11.21
CA ASN A 140 46.20 30.32 9.77
C ASN A 140 46.65 28.92 9.33
N SER A 141 46.94 28.01 10.27
CA SER A 141 47.22 26.60 9.99
C SER A 141 46.01 25.72 10.33
N PHE A 142 46.01 24.48 9.83
CA PHE A 142 44.95 23.50 10.09
C PHE A 142 45.52 22.12 10.42
N LEU A 143 44.77 21.30 11.14
CA LEU A 143 45.13 19.92 11.43
C LEU A 143 45.26 19.10 10.13
N PRO A 144 46.25 18.18 10.06
CA PRO A 144 46.46 17.29 8.93
C PRO A 144 45.19 16.55 8.49
N LYS A 145 45.05 16.35 7.17
CA LYS A 145 43.90 15.66 6.56
C LYS A 145 43.71 14.20 7.03
N GLY A 146 44.76 13.57 7.56
CA GLY A 146 44.69 12.20 8.06
C GLY A 146 44.06 12.06 9.46
N ILE A 147 43.82 13.17 10.17
CA ILE A 147 43.12 13.15 11.46
C ILE A 147 41.61 13.19 11.18
N ASN A 148 40.88 12.17 11.61
CA ASN A 148 39.44 12.07 11.40
C ASN A 148 38.64 12.61 12.58
N SER A 149 39.15 12.45 13.81
CA SER A 149 38.43 12.77 15.05
C SER A 149 39.31 13.46 16.09
N LEU A 150 38.75 14.50 16.73
CA LEU A 150 39.36 15.17 17.88
C LEU A 150 38.35 15.27 19.03
N THR A 151 38.73 14.76 20.19
CA THR A 151 37.95 14.84 21.42
C THR A 151 38.76 15.57 22.49
N ILE A 152 38.15 16.55 23.15
CA ILE A 152 38.74 17.33 24.23
C ILE A 152 37.75 17.34 25.39
N TYR A 153 38.18 16.82 26.53
CA TYR A 153 37.47 16.91 27.80
C TYR A 153 38.12 17.96 28.69
N LEU A 154 37.40 19.05 28.87
CA LEU A 154 37.81 20.22 29.63
C LEU A 154 37.47 20.08 31.11
N ASN A 155 38.32 20.65 31.96
CA ASN A 155 38.07 20.86 33.38
C ASN A 155 38.87 22.07 33.87
N SER A 156 38.90 22.32 35.18
CA SER A 156 39.63 23.44 35.78
C SER A 156 41.14 23.44 35.53
N PHE A 157 41.74 22.32 35.12
CA PHE A 157 43.16 22.23 34.75
C PHE A 157 43.42 22.65 33.29
N SER A 158 42.44 22.50 32.41
CA SER A 158 42.59 22.86 30.99
C SER A 158 42.51 24.37 30.77
N ASN A 159 43.51 24.94 30.09
CA ASN A 159 43.55 26.35 29.68
C ASN A 159 43.28 26.52 28.17
N PHE A 160 42.44 25.64 27.60
CA PHE A 160 42.06 25.71 26.20
C PHE A 160 41.18 26.95 25.97
N ASN A 161 41.73 27.96 25.31
CA ASN A 161 41.15 29.30 25.25
C ASN A 161 40.42 29.58 23.94
N GLU A 162 40.89 29.03 22.82
CA GLU A 162 40.41 29.40 21.49
C GLU A 162 40.46 28.25 20.50
N LEU A 163 39.46 28.19 19.63
CA LEU A 163 39.42 27.28 18.48
C LEU A 163 38.84 27.99 17.24
N GLY A 164 39.66 28.11 16.20
CA GLY A 164 39.21 28.53 14.86
C GLY A 164 38.62 27.35 14.09
N PHE A 165 37.47 27.50 13.44
CA PHE A 165 36.86 26.42 12.66
C PHE A 165 37.70 26.01 11.44
N ARG A 166 38.46 26.93 10.85
CA ARG A 166 39.40 26.62 9.77
C ARG A 166 40.51 25.68 10.24
N SER A 167 40.93 25.79 11.52
CA SER A 167 42.01 24.97 12.09
C SER A 167 41.64 23.48 12.17
N ILE A 168 40.35 23.15 12.15
CA ILE A 168 39.82 21.80 12.26
C ILE A 168 39.04 21.36 11.02
N LYS A 169 39.09 22.14 9.92
CA LYS A 169 38.20 21.96 8.75
C LYS A 169 38.25 20.58 8.09
N ASN A 170 39.32 19.83 8.28
CA ASN A 170 39.52 18.51 7.70
C ASN A 170 38.97 17.36 8.56
N LEU A 171 38.57 17.62 9.81
CA LEU A 171 38.03 16.58 10.68
C LEU A 171 36.61 16.19 10.25
N LYS A 172 36.23 14.93 10.48
CA LYS A 172 34.82 14.52 10.41
C LYS A 172 34.12 14.68 11.74
N ASN A 173 34.81 14.41 12.84
CA ASN A 173 34.22 14.36 14.17
C ASN A 173 34.98 15.28 15.14
N ILE A 174 34.24 16.11 15.86
CA ILE A 174 34.79 16.92 16.95
C ILE A 174 33.89 16.88 18.17
N TYR A 175 34.52 16.63 19.32
CA TYR A 175 33.85 16.58 20.61
C TYR A 175 34.60 17.43 21.63
N ILE A 176 34.04 18.57 22.00
CA ILE A 176 34.58 19.42 23.07
C ILE A 176 33.53 19.47 24.16
N ASP A 177 33.80 18.73 25.24
CA ASP A 177 32.91 18.57 26.37
C ASP A 177 33.65 18.82 27.68
N TYR A 178 32.96 18.83 28.82
CA TYR A 178 33.57 18.94 30.14
C TYR A 178 33.50 17.62 30.92
N VAL A 179 34.47 17.39 31.82
CA VAL A 179 34.51 16.17 32.64
C VAL A 179 33.47 16.26 33.77
N LEU A 180 32.43 15.44 33.71
CA LEU A 180 31.26 15.48 34.60
C LEU A 180 31.47 15.04 36.07
N ASN A 181 32.69 14.75 36.53
CA ASN A 181 32.93 14.13 37.84
C ASN A 181 34.05 14.77 38.69
N LEU A 182 34.47 16.00 38.36
CA LEU A 182 35.41 16.78 39.16
C LEU A 182 34.70 18.06 39.59
N ASP A 183 34.53 18.28 40.90
CA ASP A 183 33.78 19.38 41.56
C ASP A 183 34.37 20.79 41.32
N SER A 184 34.73 21.14 40.09
CA SER A 184 35.27 22.44 39.74
C SER A 184 34.58 23.00 38.49
N GLU A 185 33.87 24.12 38.65
CA GLU A 185 33.41 24.94 37.52
C GLU A 185 34.60 25.28 36.60
N LEU A 186 34.36 25.30 35.28
CA LEU A 186 35.36 25.76 34.31
C LEU A 186 35.71 27.22 34.62
N ASN A 187 37.00 27.49 34.84
CA ASN A 187 37.47 28.86 35.09
C ASN A 187 37.40 29.75 33.84
N THR A 188 37.47 29.15 32.64
CA THR A 188 37.45 29.83 31.34
C THR A 188 36.76 28.95 30.29
N TYR A 189 36.02 29.57 29.37
CA TYR A 189 35.35 28.88 28.27
C TYR A 189 36.09 29.11 26.95
N PRO A 190 36.24 28.09 26.08
CA PRO A 190 36.86 28.28 24.79
C PRO A 190 36.03 29.23 23.92
N LYS A 191 36.70 30.20 23.30
CA LYS A 191 36.14 31.06 22.27
C LYS A 191 36.21 30.35 20.92
N TYR A 192 35.07 30.23 20.25
CA TYR A 192 35.01 29.63 18.92
C TYR A 192 34.97 30.73 17.85
N ILE A 193 35.98 30.74 16.99
CA ILE A 193 36.13 31.75 15.95
C ILE A 193 35.78 31.12 14.62
N ASN A 194 34.84 31.75 13.92
CA ASN A 194 34.54 31.38 12.55
C ASN A 194 35.42 32.19 11.58
N ASP A 195 36.50 31.56 11.16
CA ASP A 195 37.52 32.04 10.24
C ASP A 195 37.47 31.31 8.88
N LEU A 196 36.34 30.67 8.57
CA LEU A 196 36.11 29.96 7.30
C LEU A 196 35.99 30.95 6.13
N GLN A 197 36.41 30.50 4.94
CA GLN A 197 36.33 31.25 3.68
C GLN A 197 35.37 30.54 2.72
N GLY A 198 34.08 30.54 3.05
CA GLY A 198 33.07 29.73 2.37
C GLY A 198 32.95 28.31 2.95
N ILE A 199 32.24 27.43 2.24
CA ILE A 199 31.97 26.05 2.67
C ILE A 199 33.21 25.16 2.44
N GLU A 200 34.22 25.32 3.30
CA GLU A 200 35.46 24.53 3.27
C GLU A 200 35.48 23.34 4.24
N SER A 201 34.50 23.25 5.15
CA SER A 201 34.39 22.17 6.15
C SER A 201 33.21 21.23 5.87
N ASN A 202 33.27 20.00 6.37
CA ASN A 202 32.16 19.05 6.28
C ASN A 202 32.19 18.05 7.45
N PHE A 203 31.67 18.47 8.60
CA PHE A 203 31.66 17.66 9.81
C PHE A 203 30.45 16.71 9.84
N GLU A 204 30.66 15.49 10.29
CA GLU A 204 29.60 14.54 10.60
C GLU A 204 29.04 14.82 12.00
N ASN A 205 29.92 14.92 13.00
CA ASN A 205 29.58 15.15 14.40
C ASN A 205 30.35 16.36 14.94
N PHE A 206 29.65 17.34 15.50
CA PHE A 206 30.28 18.54 16.04
C PHE A 206 29.63 18.92 17.37
N TYR A 207 30.36 18.71 18.46
CA TYR A 207 29.90 18.95 19.82
C TYR A 207 30.79 20.00 20.46
N ILE A 208 30.19 21.07 20.98
CA ILE A 208 30.92 22.13 21.68
C ILE A 208 30.20 22.58 22.94
N VAL A 209 31.01 22.94 23.92
CA VAL A 209 30.61 23.64 25.14
C VAL A 209 31.10 25.09 25.07
N SER A 210 30.23 26.05 25.34
CA SER A 210 30.54 27.49 25.32
C SER A 210 29.69 28.28 26.31
N ASN A 211 30.02 29.53 26.59
CA ASN A 211 29.13 30.49 27.29
C ASN A 211 28.50 31.51 26.33
N GLU A 212 28.76 31.41 25.02
CA GLU A 212 28.15 32.21 23.97
C GLU A 212 27.65 31.32 22.83
N VAL A 213 26.88 31.88 21.90
CA VAL A 213 26.49 31.23 20.64
C VAL A 213 27.44 31.71 19.54
N PRO A 214 28.44 30.92 19.11
CA PRO A 214 29.36 31.31 18.05
C PRO A 214 28.64 31.61 16.73
N ASN A 215 29.31 32.32 15.83
CA ASN A 215 28.84 32.47 14.44
C ASN A 215 29.16 31.19 13.66
N PHE A 216 28.17 30.58 13.00
CA PHE A 216 28.29 29.32 12.27
C PHE A 216 28.11 29.48 10.75
N THR A 217 28.22 30.70 10.23
CA THR A 217 28.15 30.97 8.78
C THR A 217 29.10 30.05 8.03
N ASP A 218 28.60 29.39 6.99
CA ASP A 218 29.32 28.44 6.13
C ASP A 218 29.84 27.15 6.81
N LEU A 219 29.56 26.95 8.10
CA LEU A 219 29.90 25.73 8.83
C LEU A 219 28.93 24.60 8.48
N LYS A 220 29.36 23.69 7.61
CA LYS A 220 28.56 22.51 7.23
C LYS A 220 28.72 21.37 8.23
N VAL A 221 27.60 20.93 8.82
CA VAL A 221 27.56 19.89 9.86
C VAL A 221 26.31 19.00 9.70
N SER A 222 26.48 17.68 9.75
CA SER A 222 25.34 16.74 9.80
C SER A 222 24.66 16.74 11.18
N TYR A 223 25.42 16.55 12.27
CA TYR A 223 24.93 16.55 13.64
C TYR A 223 25.68 17.57 14.51
N PHE A 224 24.99 18.64 14.89
CA PHE A 224 25.54 19.72 15.69
C PHE A 224 24.93 19.76 17.09
N TYR A 225 25.79 19.79 18.11
CA TYR A 225 25.42 19.86 19.52
C TYR A 225 26.10 21.08 20.16
N LEU A 226 25.28 22.03 20.60
CA LEU A 226 25.74 23.21 21.32
C LEU A 226 25.24 23.14 22.77
N THR A 227 26.17 23.08 23.70
CA THR A 227 25.89 23.16 25.14
C THR A 227 26.36 24.50 25.66
N ILE A 228 25.42 25.29 26.21
CA ILE A 228 25.74 26.53 26.91
C ILE A 228 25.92 26.24 28.39
N VAL A 229 27.05 26.69 28.94
CA VAL A 229 27.44 26.58 30.35
C VAL A 229 27.69 27.98 30.92
N GLY A 230 27.46 28.13 32.24
CA GLY A 230 27.54 29.43 32.90
C GLY A 230 26.47 30.42 32.40
N ASP A 231 26.79 31.71 32.49
CA ASP A 231 25.93 32.79 32.02
C ASP A 231 26.03 32.97 30.50
N LEU A 232 24.89 32.85 29.80
CA LEU A 232 24.82 33.04 28.36
C LEU A 232 25.08 34.51 27.99
N TYR A 233 26.08 34.75 27.13
CA TYR A 233 26.32 36.06 26.54
C TYR A 233 25.19 36.45 25.57
N LEU A 234 24.16 37.15 26.07
CA LEU A 234 22.93 37.47 25.34
C LEU A 234 23.14 38.08 23.94
N PRO A 235 24.11 38.98 23.68
CA PRO A 235 24.34 39.53 22.34
C PRO A 235 24.66 38.46 21.28
N SER A 236 25.18 37.30 21.67
CA SER A 236 25.51 36.21 20.76
C SER A 236 24.29 35.44 20.23
N ILE A 237 23.11 35.55 20.86
CA ILE A 237 21.89 34.79 20.50
C ILE A 237 21.49 35.02 19.03
N HIS A 238 21.77 36.19 18.46
CA HIS A 238 21.49 36.46 17.05
C HIS A 238 22.18 35.47 16.09
N ASN A 239 23.28 34.83 16.52
CA ASN A 239 24.03 33.87 15.72
C ASN A 239 23.29 32.54 15.49
N PHE A 240 22.19 32.25 16.19
CA PHE A 240 21.32 31.10 15.82
C PHE A 240 20.83 31.18 14.36
N GLY A 241 20.75 32.39 13.79
CA GLY A 241 20.42 32.58 12.37
C GLY A 241 21.51 32.16 11.39
N SER A 242 22.73 31.91 11.86
CA SER A 242 23.88 31.53 11.04
C SER A 242 24.03 30.02 10.80
N LEU A 243 23.15 29.19 11.36
CA LEU A 243 23.18 27.72 11.26
C LEU A 243 22.83 27.16 9.85
N ASN A 244 22.93 27.96 8.80
CA ASN A 244 22.32 27.75 7.47
C ASN A 244 22.78 26.48 6.71
N GLN A 245 23.85 25.81 7.15
CA GLN A 245 24.38 24.57 6.57
C GLN A 245 24.26 23.35 7.50
N ILE A 246 23.38 23.42 8.51
CA ILE A 246 23.24 22.38 9.54
C ILE A 246 21.94 21.60 9.35
N GLU A 247 22.03 20.26 9.41
CA GLU A 247 20.89 19.35 9.20
C GLU A 247 20.21 18.97 10.53
N ASN A 248 20.99 18.52 11.52
CA ASN A 248 20.48 18.11 12.83
C ASN A 248 21.07 19.00 13.93
N PHE A 249 20.20 19.67 14.68
CA PHE A 249 20.61 20.63 15.69
C PHE A 249 20.11 20.24 17.08
N THR A 250 21.04 20.14 18.04
CA THR A 250 20.75 19.96 19.46
C THR A 250 21.29 21.15 20.25
N PHE A 251 20.45 21.71 21.11
CA PHE A 251 20.79 22.81 21.99
C PHE A 251 20.52 22.44 23.44
N SER A 252 21.52 22.61 24.29
CA SER A 252 21.43 22.39 25.73
C SER A 252 21.80 23.66 26.49
N TYR A 253 21.01 24.05 27.47
CA TYR A 253 21.34 25.18 28.35
C TYR A 253 20.72 24.99 29.73
N ASN A 254 21.50 25.18 30.78
CA ASN A 254 21.04 25.03 32.17
C ASN A 254 20.24 26.24 32.71
N GLY A 255 20.32 27.40 32.06
CA GLY A 255 19.54 28.59 32.44
C GLY A 255 18.24 28.77 31.66
N GLU A 256 17.54 29.86 31.96
CA GLU A 256 16.28 30.25 31.30
C GLU A 256 16.56 31.25 30.15
N ILE A 257 16.04 30.97 28.93
CA ILE A 257 16.27 31.79 27.73
C ILE A 257 14.95 32.04 26.96
N GLU A 258 14.86 33.12 26.18
CA GLU A 258 13.80 33.26 25.19
C GLU A 258 13.97 32.24 24.05
N PHE A 259 12.87 31.80 23.44
CA PHE A 259 12.94 30.92 22.28
C PHE A 259 13.73 31.60 21.14
N PRO A 260 14.82 31.00 20.63
CA PRO A 260 15.66 31.60 19.60
C PRO A 260 14.98 31.54 18.23
N ARG A 261 14.14 32.54 17.94
CA ARG A 261 13.34 32.61 16.70
C ARG A 261 14.15 32.59 15.42
N GLN A 262 15.41 32.99 15.48
CA GLN A 262 16.34 32.95 14.36
C GLN A 262 16.53 31.51 13.82
N LEU A 263 16.31 30.48 14.66
CA LEU A 263 16.29 29.08 14.24
C LEU A 263 15.22 28.80 13.16
N LEU A 264 14.11 29.55 13.17
CA LEU A 264 12.97 29.33 12.27
C LEU A 264 13.24 29.83 10.84
N SER A 265 14.27 30.65 10.63
CA SER A 265 14.62 31.17 9.30
C SER A 265 15.49 30.21 8.50
N ASN A 266 15.83 29.05 9.07
CA ASN A 266 16.78 28.12 8.50
C ASN A 266 16.09 26.99 7.72
N ASN A 267 16.33 26.95 6.41
CA ASN A 267 15.70 26.00 5.49
C ASN A 267 16.44 24.65 5.37
N LYS A 268 17.54 24.43 6.10
CA LYS A 268 18.29 23.16 6.07
C LYS A 268 18.05 22.28 7.29
N ILE A 269 17.67 22.86 8.41
CA ILE A 269 17.42 22.11 9.64
C ILE A 269 16.20 21.21 9.47
N SER A 270 16.44 19.96 9.80
CA SER A 270 15.60 18.79 9.60
C SER A 270 15.21 18.16 10.95
N TYR A 271 16.12 18.24 11.93
CA TYR A 271 15.96 17.77 13.29
C TYR A 271 16.29 18.88 14.29
N ILE A 272 15.40 19.09 15.26
CA ILE A 272 15.62 20.02 16.38
C ILE A 272 15.46 19.25 17.69
N TYR A 273 16.44 19.38 18.58
CA TYR A 273 16.36 18.94 19.96
C TYR A 273 16.76 20.05 20.92
N LEU A 274 15.80 20.50 21.72
CA LEU A 274 16.01 21.50 22.76
C LEU A 274 16.00 20.81 24.14
N TYR A 275 17.05 21.03 24.92
CA TYR A 275 17.14 20.65 26.32
C TYR A 275 17.50 21.89 27.16
N CYS A 276 16.49 22.71 27.42
CA CYS A 276 16.68 24.00 28.09
C CYS A 276 15.37 24.48 28.71
N ASP A 277 15.48 25.50 29.55
CA ASP A 277 14.33 26.15 30.14
C ASP A 277 13.99 27.39 29.29
N LEU A 278 12.78 27.46 28.74
CA LEU A 278 12.35 28.57 27.92
C LEU A 278 11.39 29.49 28.69
N LYS A 279 11.58 30.81 28.53
CA LYS A 279 10.64 31.81 29.06
C LYS A 279 9.26 31.67 28.42
N THR A 280 8.21 31.96 29.19
CA THR A 280 6.82 31.89 28.72
C THR A 280 6.63 32.69 27.43
N PRO A 281 6.11 32.07 26.35
CA PRO A 281 5.93 32.74 25.08
C PRO A 281 4.70 33.63 25.10
N THR A 282 4.77 34.75 24.37
CA THR A 282 3.66 35.70 24.20
C THR A 282 2.80 35.41 22.97
N GLU A 283 3.28 34.57 22.05
CA GLU A 283 2.59 34.20 20.81
C GLU A 283 2.98 32.80 20.35
N TYR A 284 2.20 32.25 19.41
CA TYR A 284 2.43 30.94 18.82
C TYR A 284 3.62 30.95 17.88
N ILE A 285 4.43 29.89 17.95
CA ILE A 285 5.66 29.73 17.18
C ILE A 285 5.41 28.70 16.07
N ILE A 286 5.60 29.12 14.81
CA ILE A 286 5.45 28.24 13.65
C ILE A 286 6.78 27.53 13.38
N ILE A 287 6.76 26.19 13.43
CA ILE A 287 7.92 25.37 13.08
C ILE A 287 8.00 25.23 11.54
N PRO A 288 9.19 25.41 10.93
CA PRO A 288 9.32 25.34 9.46
C PRO A 288 8.99 23.97 8.89
N ASN A 289 8.46 23.94 7.65
CA ASN A 289 8.15 22.71 6.90
C ASN A 289 9.36 21.82 6.61
N THR A 290 10.59 22.28 6.86
CA THR A 290 11.80 21.47 6.68
C THR A 290 12.04 20.52 7.85
N VAL A 291 11.43 20.78 9.01
CA VAL A 291 11.63 20.00 10.24
C VAL A 291 10.71 18.79 10.28
N TYR A 292 11.28 17.58 10.21
CA TYR A 292 10.54 16.32 10.35
C TYR A 292 10.56 15.74 11.76
N SER A 293 11.51 16.15 12.60
CA SER A 293 11.65 15.67 13.98
C SER A 293 11.89 16.82 14.96
N PHE A 294 11.02 16.91 15.97
CA PHE A 294 11.10 17.95 16.99
C PHE A 294 11.07 17.34 18.39
N ARG A 295 12.08 17.65 19.20
CA ARG A 295 12.15 17.26 20.61
C ARG A 295 12.36 18.48 21.48
N PHE A 296 11.60 18.58 22.56
CA PHE A 296 11.77 19.63 23.55
C PHE A 296 11.58 19.09 24.96
N LEU A 297 12.66 19.11 25.72
CA LEU A 297 12.70 18.74 27.13
C LEU A 297 12.98 19.99 27.97
N SER A 298 11.97 20.41 28.72
CA SER A 298 12.05 21.49 29.71
C SER A 298 12.13 20.91 31.11
N ARG A 299 12.90 21.53 32.02
CA ARG A 299 12.90 21.17 33.45
C ARG A 299 11.86 21.93 34.25
N ASN A 300 11.21 22.92 33.64
CA ASN A 300 10.15 23.72 34.27
C ASN A 300 8.89 23.78 33.39
N SER A 301 7.73 23.96 34.03
CA SER A 301 6.41 23.92 33.41
C SER A 301 5.90 25.27 32.87
N LYS A 302 6.78 26.22 32.57
CA LYS A 302 6.38 27.61 32.22
C LYS A 302 6.15 27.86 30.72
N PHE A 303 6.64 26.99 29.84
CA PHE A 303 6.58 27.21 28.39
C PHE A 303 5.24 26.79 27.78
N ASN A 304 4.19 27.56 28.08
CA ASN A 304 2.85 27.37 27.53
C ASN A 304 2.08 28.70 27.46
N ILE A 305 1.02 28.75 26.65
CA ILE A 305 0.07 29.87 26.62
C ILE A 305 -1.24 29.37 27.25
N ASN A 306 -1.52 29.77 28.49
CA ASN A 306 -2.68 29.31 29.26
C ASN A 306 -2.83 27.77 29.29
N GLY A 307 -1.72 27.06 29.44
CA GLY A 307 -1.68 25.59 29.45
C GLY A 307 -1.80 24.92 28.07
N LYS A 308 -1.75 25.69 26.97
CA LYS A 308 -1.72 25.18 25.59
C LYS A 308 -0.30 25.19 25.02
N LEU A 309 -0.03 24.23 24.13
CA LEU A 309 1.25 24.12 23.43
C LEU A 309 1.43 25.32 22.48
N PRO A 310 2.48 26.13 22.64
CA PRO A 310 2.69 27.34 21.85
C PRO A 310 3.47 27.08 20.55
N PHE A 311 3.37 25.88 19.98
CA PHE A 311 3.96 25.50 18.70
C PHE A 311 2.89 25.11 17.68
N ILE A 312 3.10 25.52 16.43
CA ILE A 312 2.34 25.08 15.26
C ILE A 312 3.30 24.25 14.40
N PHE A 313 3.01 22.97 14.24
CA PHE A 313 3.87 22.02 13.53
C PHE A 313 3.45 21.85 12.07
N PRO A 314 4.40 21.53 11.17
CA PRO A 314 4.11 21.24 9.78
C PRO A 314 3.52 19.84 9.58
N ASP A 315 2.68 19.66 8.56
CA ASP A 315 1.97 18.40 8.28
C ASP A 315 2.90 17.22 7.96
N ASN A 316 4.15 17.47 7.54
CA ASN A 316 5.14 16.45 7.17
C ASN A 316 5.99 15.94 8.34
N MET A 317 5.78 16.45 9.56
CA MET A 317 6.51 16.01 10.75
C MET A 317 6.17 14.56 11.12
N THR A 318 7.19 13.74 11.39
CA THR A 318 7.07 12.31 11.69
C THR A 318 7.41 11.96 13.12
N TYR A 319 8.14 12.81 13.85
CA TYR A 319 8.50 12.57 15.25
C TYR A 319 8.35 13.81 16.12
N LEU A 320 7.60 13.66 17.22
CA LEU A 320 7.38 14.69 18.22
C LEU A 320 7.67 14.15 19.63
N ASN A 321 8.51 14.85 20.39
CA ASN A 321 8.79 14.56 21.80
C ASN A 321 8.67 15.85 22.64
N LEU A 322 7.76 15.87 23.61
CA LEU A 322 7.49 17.04 24.45
C LEU A 322 7.52 16.65 25.92
N HIS A 323 8.42 17.26 26.70
CA HIS A 323 8.57 17.00 28.12
C HIS A 323 8.50 18.27 28.95
N GLY A 324 7.70 18.23 30.03
CA GLY A 324 7.77 19.21 31.10
C GLY A 324 7.21 20.60 30.78
N LEU A 325 6.30 20.76 29.82
CA LEU A 325 5.87 22.08 29.31
C LEU A 325 4.73 22.74 30.10
N GLY A 326 4.14 22.03 31.06
CA GLY A 326 2.97 22.52 31.81
C GLY A 326 1.67 22.50 31.00
N LEU A 327 1.53 21.58 30.05
CA LEU A 327 0.32 21.45 29.24
C LEU A 327 -0.84 20.88 30.06
N VAL A 328 -2.01 21.49 29.88
CA VAL A 328 -3.30 21.02 30.43
C VAL A 328 -4.30 20.65 29.33
N GLU A 329 -4.01 21.02 28.08
CA GLU A 329 -4.74 20.64 26.88
C GLU A 329 -3.86 19.79 25.95
N PHE A 330 -4.41 18.70 25.42
CA PHE A 330 -3.70 17.82 24.51
C PHE A 330 -3.45 18.55 23.17
N PRO A 331 -2.22 18.51 22.61
CA PRO A 331 -1.88 19.29 21.43
C PRO A 331 -2.52 18.74 20.15
N ILE A 332 -2.71 19.62 19.17
CA ILE A 332 -3.03 19.23 17.80
C ILE A 332 -1.77 18.63 17.19
N LEU A 333 -1.88 17.43 16.62
CA LEU A 333 -0.75 16.67 16.09
C LEU A 333 -0.59 16.84 14.57
N PRO A 334 0.64 16.71 14.04
CA PRO A 334 0.88 16.61 12.59
C PRO A 334 0.17 15.40 11.97
N LYS A 335 -0.33 15.53 10.73
CA LYS A 335 -1.03 14.43 10.03
C LYS A 335 -0.17 13.21 9.75
N LYS A 336 1.12 13.41 9.42
CA LYS A 336 2.06 12.33 9.08
C LYS A 336 2.87 11.82 10.28
N ILE A 337 2.42 12.12 11.51
CA ILE A 337 3.12 11.71 12.72
C ILE A 337 3.26 10.19 12.78
N GLN A 338 4.46 9.70 13.10
CA GLN A 338 4.77 8.28 13.27
C GLN A 338 5.08 7.95 14.73
N ARG A 339 5.82 8.82 15.42
CA ARG A 339 6.20 8.65 16.82
C ARG A 339 5.80 9.87 17.65
N LEU A 340 5.12 9.62 18.77
CA LEU A 340 4.64 10.65 19.69
C LEU A 340 5.04 10.34 21.13
N TYR A 341 5.89 11.17 21.71
CA TYR A 341 6.25 11.10 23.13
C TYR A 341 5.82 12.37 23.85
N ILE A 342 5.03 12.23 24.90
CA ILE A 342 4.62 13.34 25.77
C ILE A 342 4.86 12.93 27.21
N SER A 343 5.60 13.75 27.96
CA SER A 343 5.91 13.43 29.35
C SER A 343 5.93 14.64 30.28
N GLY A 344 5.75 14.42 31.59
CA GLY A 344 5.83 15.49 32.60
C GLY A 344 4.83 16.63 32.41
N ASN A 345 3.63 16.33 31.90
CA ASN A 345 2.54 17.30 31.71
C ASN A 345 1.31 16.85 32.51
N ASN A 346 0.33 17.71 32.79
CA ASN A 346 -0.84 17.29 33.58
C ASN A 346 -2.14 17.67 32.88
N PHE A 347 -2.61 16.80 31.99
CA PHE A 347 -3.86 17.00 31.26
C PHE A 347 -5.10 16.86 32.14
N SER A 348 -4.96 16.22 33.31
CA SER A 348 -6.05 16.02 34.27
C SER A 348 -6.13 17.10 35.34
N LEU A 349 -5.32 18.17 35.25
CA LEU A 349 -5.25 19.23 36.26
C LEU A 349 -6.61 19.90 36.52
N ASN A 350 -7.38 20.18 35.46
CA ASN A 350 -8.66 20.87 35.55
C ASN A 350 -9.86 19.92 35.71
N SER A 351 -9.73 18.69 35.22
CA SER A 351 -10.77 17.66 35.24
C SER A 351 -10.16 16.31 34.83
N PRO A 352 -10.67 15.16 35.30
CA PRO A 352 -10.21 13.85 34.82
C PRO A 352 -10.30 13.75 33.29
N LYS A 353 -9.20 13.38 32.63
CA LYS A 353 -9.17 13.16 31.17
C LYS A 353 -8.76 11.74 30.84
N THR A 354 -9.50 11.14 29.91
CA THR A 354 -9.13 9.85 29.32
C THR A 354 -8.04 10.02 28.28
N LEU A 355 -7.43 8.90 27.88
CA LEU A 355 -6.52 8.85 26.75
C LEU A 355 -7.17 9.44 25.48
N PRO A 356 -6.42 10.22 24.67
CA PRO A 356 -6.92 10.81 23.44
C PRO A 356 -7.21 9.76 22.37
N ASP A 357 -8.16 10.05 21.47
CA ASP A 357 -8.35 9.20 20.29
C ASP A 357 -7.30 9.50 19.22
N LEU A 358 -6.46 8.51 18.92
CA LEU A 358 -5.38 8.58 17.95
C LEU A 358 -5.65 7.71 16.70
N SER A 359 -6.85 7.16 16.57
CA SER A 359 -7.21 6.24 15.47
C SER A 359 -7.18 6.88 14.08
N THR A 360 -7.26 8.21 14.00
CA THR A 360 -7.25 8.98 12.75
C THR A 360 -5.85 9.17 12.15
N TYR A 361 -4.78 8.83 12.88
CA TYR A 361 -3.39 8.98 12.43
C TYR A 361 -2.86 7.66 11.87
N GLU A 362 -3.15 7.38 10.58
CA GLU A 362 -2.83 6.10 9.93
C GLU A 362 -1.33 5.73 9.94
N GLY A 363 -0.44 6.71 10.01
CA GLY A 363 1.02 6.50 10.06
C GLY A 363 1.60 6.34 11.47
N LEU A 364 0.80 6.56 12.53
CA LEU A 364 1.27 6.53 13.92
C LEU A 364 1.54 5.09 14.35
N ASN A 365 2.77 4.81 14.77
CA ASN A 365 3.20 3.47 15.18
C ASN A 365 3.65 3.39 16.64
N GLU A 366 4.07 4.50 17.26
CA GLU A 366 4.60 4.53 18.62
C GLU A 366 4.08 5.73 19.42
N VAL A 367 3.59 5.45 20.63
CA VAL A 367 3.03 6.43 21.56
C VAL A 367 3.60 6.20 22.95
N SER A 368 4.19 7.24 23.55
CA SER A 368 4.58 7.22 24.95
C SER A 368 3.96 8.39 25.71
N PHE A 369 3.22 8.07 26.77
CA PHE A 369 2.65 9.03 27.72
C PHE A 369 3.15 8.70 29.11
N TYR A 370 4.14 9.46 29.58
CA TYR A 370 4.77 9.29 30.88
C TYR A 370 4.40 10.44 31.80
N GLU A 371 3.83 10.19 32.98
CA GLU A 371 3.49 11.28 33.92
C GLU A 371 2.63 12.37 33.24
N THR A 372 1.51 11.95 32.63
CA THR A 372 0.60 12.84 31.88
C THR A 372 -0.73 13.10 32.59
N GLY A 373 -1.02 12.31 33.64
CA GLY A 373 -2.24 12.38 34.43
C GLY A 373 -3.47 11.72 33.80
N PHE A 374 -3.37 11.09 32.62
CA PHE A 374 -4.51 10.41 32.00
C PHE A 374 -5.09 9.32 32.89
N CYS A 375 -6.41 9.13 32.81
CA CYS A 375 -7.16 8.15 33.59
C CYS A 375 -8.15 7.34 32.73
N GLY A 376 -8.84 6.38 33.35
CA GLY A 376 -9.81 5.53 32.65
C GLY A 376 -9.19 4.30 31.99
N PRO A 377 -10.00 3.48 31.29
CA PRO A 377 -9.53 2.29 30.60
C PRO A 377 -8.70 2.62 29.36
N ILE A 378 -7.77 1.73 29.02
CA ILE A 378 -7.00 1.82 27.77
C ILE A 378 -7.91 1.34 26.62
N PRO A 379 -8.22 2.18 25.61
CA PRO A 379 -9.09 1.80 24.49
C PRO A 379 -8.44 0.73 23.59
N GLU A 380 -9.25 -0.09 22.91
CA GLU A 380 -8.78 -1.06 21.91
C GLU A 380 -8.02 -0.41 20.74
N SER A 381 -8.28 0.85 20.41
CA SER A 381 -7.52 1.56 19.37
C SER A 381 -6.01 1.65 19.69
N TYR A 382 -5.62 1.63 20.97
CA TYR A 382 -4.22 1.62 21.40
C TYR A 382 -3.51 0.28 21.13
N CYS A 383 -4.25 -0.76 20.73
CA CYS A 383 -3.68 -1.97 20.17
C CYS A 383 -2.99 -1.77 18.82
N SER A 384 -3.19 -0.61 18.18
CA SER A 384 -2.55 -0.24 16.92
C SER A 384 -1.23 0.51 17.11
N PHE A 385 -0.77 0.73 18.34
CA PHE A 385 0.51 1.40 18.63
C PHE A 385 1.40 0.56 19.54
N LYS A 386 2.72 0.70 19.41
CA LYS A 386 3.66 0.40 20.49
C LYS A 386 3.49 1.48 21.56
N THR A 387 3.17 1.08 22.79
CA THR A 387 2.69 2.00 23.83
C THR A 387 3.52 1.91 25.09
N SER A 388 3.95 3.05 25.62
CA SER A 388 4.46 3.17 26.99
C SER A 388 3.60 4.19 27.75
N LEU A 389 2.83 3.73 28.73
CA LEU A 389 1.82 4.50 29.47
C LEU A 389 2.12 4.53 30.98
N THR A 390 3.40 4.67 31.34
CA THR A 390 3.89 4.59 32.72
C THR A 390 3.56 5.85 33.54
N TYR A 391 3.38 5.73 34.86
CA TYR A 391 3.13 6.86 35.78
C TYR A 391 1.88 7.69 35.44
N ASN A 392 0.75 7.03 35.17
CA ASN A 392 -0.54 7.70 34.96
C ASN A 392 -1.57 7.21 36.00
N ASN A 393 -2.85 7.53 35.81
CA ASN A 393 -3.96 7.07 36.66
C ASN A 393 -4.94 6.17 35.89
N LEU A 394 -4.40 5.33 35.00
CA LEU A 394 -5.19 4.41 34.18
C LEU A 394 -5.82 3.31 35.05
N ASN A 395 -6.99 2.83 34.64
CA ASN A 395 -7.75 1.80 35.35
C ASN A 395 -8.34 0.77 34.39
N GLY A 396 -9.12 -0.18 34.91
CA GLY A 396 -9.69 -1.26 34.10
C GLY A 396 -8.69 -2.36 33.79
N THR A 397 -9.00 -3.19 32.80
CA THR A 397 -8.14 -4.30 32.36
C THR A 397 -7.44 -3.90 31.06
N LEU A 398 -6.19 -4.34 30.87
CA LEU A 398 -5.51 -4.18 29.59
C LEU A 398 -6.29 -4.84 28.43
N PRO A 399 -6.26 -4.24 27.22
CA PRO A 399 -6.74 -4.89 26.01
C PRO A 399 -5.99 -6.20 25.72
N MET A 400 -6.67 -7.17 25.10
CA MET A 400 -6.12 -8.51 24.85
C MET A 400 -4.84 -8.48 24.02
N CYS A 401 -4.74 -7.55 23.07
CA CYS A 401 -3.55 -7.31 22.26
C CYS A 401 -2.28 -6.98 23.07
N LYS A 402 -2.42 -6.50 24.32
CA LYS A 402 -1.31 -6.22 25.23
C LYS A 402 -1.20 -7.32 26.28
N THR A 403 -2.32 -7.70 26.90
CA THR A 403 -2.37 -8.77 27.92
C THR A 403 -1.74 -10.07 27.43
N CYS A 404 -1.97 -10.45 26.17
CA CYS A 404 -1.43 -11.68 25.62
C CYS A 404 0.07 -11.66 25.33
N TYR A 405 0.70 -10.49 25.32
CA TYR A 405 2.11 -10.30 24.94
C TYR A 405 2.91 -9.55 25.99
N LEU A 406 2.45 -9.54 27.24
CA LEU A 406 3.23 -9.02 28.34
C LEU A 406 4.51 -9.85 28.49
N ASP A 407 5.65 -9.22 28.23
CA ASP A 407 6.93 -9.76 28.67
C ASP A 407 6.97 -9.75 30.21
N ILE A 408 7.83 -10.56 30.82
CA ILE A 408 7.96 -10.77 32.26
C ILE A 408 8.41 -9.47 32.99
N THR A 409 8.70 -8.39 32.25
CA THR A 409 8.95 -7.04 32.79
C THR A 409 7.91 -6.03 32.27
N VAL A 410 6.86 -5.79 33.06
CA VAL A 410 5.72 -4.94 32.67
C VAL A 410 6.00 -3.42 32.80
N GLU A 411 7.20 -2.98 32.45
CA GLU A 411 7.69 -1.60 32.65
C GLU A 411 6.83 -0.55 31.94
N GLU A 412 6.30 -0.88 30.77
CA GLU A 412 5.52 0.02 29.90
C GLU A 412 4.20 0.50 30.52
N PHE A 413 3.71 -0.16 31.58
CA PHE A 413 2.43 0.17 32.23
C PHE A 413 2.56 0.36 33.74
N LYS A 414 3.79 0.33 34.28
CA LYS A 414 4.01 0.49 35.73
C LYS A 414 3.47 1.83 36.25
N TYR A 415 3.27 1.87 37.56
CA TYR A 415 2.81 3.06 38.28
C TYR A 415 1.44 3.56 37.81
N ASN A 416 0.56 2.62 37.44
CA ASN A 416 -0.88 2.83 37.28
C ASN A 416 -1.60 1.96 38.32
N PRO A 417 -1.91 2.48 39.53
CA PRO A 417 -2.30 1.66 40.67
C PRO A 417 -3.62 0.89 40.48
N ASN A 418 -4.50 1.36 39.61
CA ASN A 418 -5.82 0.78 39.37
C ASN A 418 -5.90 -0.05 38.07
N LEU A 419 -4.81 -0.15 37.32
CA LEU A 419 -4.74 -0.90 36.07
C LEU A 419 -4.49 -2.39 36.36
N ARG A 420 -5.31 -3.26 35.77
CA ARG A 420 -5.20 -4.71 35.90
C ARG A 420 -4.63 -5.29 34.60
N PHE A 421 -3.60 -6.11 34.71
CA PHE A 421 -2.96 -6.75 33.55
C PHE A 421 -3.85 -7.78 32.86
N GLY A 422 -4.83 -8.34 33.57
CA GLY A 422 -5.71 -9.39 33.06
C GLY A 422 -4.99 -10.73 32.90
N VAL A 423 -5.73 -11.71 32.38
CA VAL A 423 -5.20 -13.01 31.95
C VAL A 423 -5.46 -13.10 30.46
N CYS A 424 -4.47 -13.57 29.68
CA CYS A 424 -4.63 -13.73 28.24
C CYS A 424 -5.72 -14.77 27.94
N ASP A 425 -6.75 -14.35 27.21
CA ASP A 425 -7.68 -15.27 26.56
C ASP A 425 -7.05 -15.69 25.22
N GLU A 426 -6.51 -16.89 25.16
CA GLU A 426 -5.84 -17.39 23.94
C GLU A 426 -6.80 -17.49 22.75
N SER A 427 -8.11 -17.56 22.98
CA SER A 427 -9.10 -17.56 21.90
C SER A 427 -9.31 -16.19 21.24
N SER A 428 -8.73 -15.14 21.83
CA SER A 428 -8.69 -13.79 21.25
C SER A 428 -7.53 -13.59 20.26
N ILE A 429 -6.53 -14.48 20.24
CA ILE A 429 -5.41 -14.45 19.30
C ILE A 429 -5.85 -15.19 18.04
N ILE A 430 -6.10 -14.46 16.95
CA ILE A 430 -6.69 -15.01 15.72
C ILE A 430 -5.69 -14.90 14.56
N PRO A 431 -4.62 -15.71 14.53
CA PRO A 431 -3.67 -15.70 13.43
C PRO A 431 -4.18 -16.48 12.23
N ASN A 432 -3.89 -15.94 11.06
CA ASN A 432 -4.14 -16.55 9.76
C ASN A 432 -2.87 -16.47 8.93
N LEU A 433 -2.66 -17.47 8.09
CA LEU A 433 -1.52 -17.55 7.18
C LEU A 433 -2.02 -17.59 5.74
N ASP A 434 -1.36 -16.82 4.88
CA ASP A 434 -1.51 -16.89 3.43
C ASP A 434 -0.13 -16.93 2.77
N ILE A 435 -0.01 -17.66 1.66
CA ILE A 435 1.25 -17.83 0.93
C ILE A 435 0.99 -17.54 -0.54
N SER A 436 1.66 -16.51 -1.05
CA SER A 436 1.53 -16.11 -2.45
C SER A 436 2.29 -17.04 -3.40
N PHE A 437 1.99 -16.94 -4.69
CA PHE A 437 2.74 -17.65 -5.75
C PHE A 437 4.25 -17.28 -5.76
N GLU A 438 4.60 -16.06 -5.34
CA GLU A 438 5.98 -15.60 -5.23
C GLU A 438 6.69 -16.06 -3.94
N LYS A 439 6.07 -16.98 -3.18
CA LYS A 439 6.54 -17.49 -1.88
C LYS A 439 6.70 -16.41 -0.81
N GLU A 440 5.90 -15.35 -0.89
CA GLU A 440 5.71 -14.40 0.22
C GLU A 440 4.71 -14.98 1.23
N ILE A 441 5.14 -15.10 2.48
CA ILE A 441 4.37 -15.57 3.62
C ILE A 441 3.75 -14.35 4.32
N THR A 442 2.43 -14.29 4.35
CA THR A 442 1.67 -13.24 5.03
C THR A 442 0.98 -13.82 6.27
N LEU A 443 1.36 -13.33 7.45
CA LEU A 443 0.69 -13.63 8.71
C LEU A 443 -0.22 -12.45 9.06
N TYR A 444 -1.52 -12.69 9.21
CA TYR A 444 -2.50 -11.63 9.44
C TYR A 444 -3.63 -12.05 10.39
N GLY A 445 -4.28 -11.08 11.03
CA GLY A 445 -5.37 -11.37 11.96
C GLY A 445 -5.52 -10.38 13.10
N GLU A 446 -6.03 -10.86 14.22
CA GLU A 446 -6.32 -10.05 15.42
C GLU A 446 -5.43 -10.47 16.58
N ASN A 447 -5.00 -9.49 17.38
CA ASN A 447 -4.18 -9.68 18.58
C ASN A 447 -2.91 -10.51 18.30
N LEU A 448 -2.15 -10.16 17.26
CA LEU A 448 -0.90 -10.86 16.92
C LEU A 448 0.32 -10.35 17.71
N GLY A 449 0.17 -9.27 18.47
CA GLY A 449 1.26 -8.67 19.21
C GLY A 449 2.22 -7.85 18.33
N TRP A 450 3.33 -7.44 18.94
CA TRP A 450 4.26 -6.45 18.38
C TRP A 450 5.67 -6.98 18.15
N LEU A 451 5.98 -8.15 18.71
CA LEU A 451 7.26 -8.81 18.48
C LEU A 451 7.26 -9.43 17.09
N VAL A 452 8.40 -9.31 16.41
CA VAL A 452 8.58 -9.86 15.07
C VAL A 452 8.46 -11.38 15.15
N PRO A 453 7.48 -11.99 14.44
CA PRO A 453 7.38 -13.43 14.38
C PRO A 453 8.54 -14.02 13.58
N PHE A 454 8.79 -15.30 13.79
CA PHE A 454 9.70 -16.08 12.94
C PHE A 454 9.18 -17.50 12.75
N VAL A 455 9.58 -18.12 11.66
CA VAL A 455 9.22 -19.51 11.36
C VAL A 455 10.17 -20.44 12.14
N PHE A 456 9.62 -21.38 12.89
CA PHE A 456 10.44 -22.34 13.64
C PHE A 456 11.22 -23.22 12.66
N ASN A 457 12.50 -23.50 12.95
CA ASN A 457 13.48 -24.20 12.08
C ASN A 457 13.87 -23.48 10.78
N TYR A 458 13.23 -22.36 10.42
CA TYR A 458 13.52 -21.59 9.21
C TYR A 458 13.64 -20.11 9.59
N PRO A 459 14.84 -19.53 9.75
CA PRO A 459 15.04 -18.18 10.28
C PRO A 459 14.63 -17.06 9.30
N ASN A 460 13.50 -17.21 8.61
CA ASN A 460 12.82 -16.16 7.88
C ASN A 460 12.28 -15.14 8.88
N ILE A 461 12.90 -13.96 8.89
CA ILE A 461 12.48 -12.85 9.74
C ILE A 461 11.34 -12.14 9.03
N PHE A 462 10.21 -12.00 9.72
CA PHE A 462 9.09 -11.21 9.24
C PHE A 462 9.41 -9.70 9.32
N SER A 463 8.84 -8.95 8.39
CA SER A 463 8.71 -7.51 8.44
C SER A 463 7.31 -7.15 8.97
N MET A 464 7.23 -6.18 9.88
CA MET A 464 5.96 -5.69 10.39
C MET A 464 5.34 -4.73 9.36
N VAL A 465 4.17 -5.08 8.82
CA VAL A 465 3.39 -4.20 7.92
C VAL A 465 2.43 -3.35 8.73
N LYS A 466 1.71 -4.00 9.66
CA LYS A 466 0.81 -3.34 10.61
C LYS A 466 0.93 -4.05 11.95
N GLY A 467 1.36 -3.32 12.97
CA GLY A 467 1.50 -3.89 14.31
C GLY A 467 0.21 -4.55 14.80
N ASN A 468 0.36 -5.61 15.59
CA ASN A 468 -0.74 -6.39 16.15
C ASN A 468 -1.66 -7.11 15.14
N SER A 469 -1.43 -6.98 13.83
CA SER A 469 -2.40 -7.47 12.84
C SER A 469 -1.83 -7.97 11.51
N MET A 470 -0.64 -7.57 11.09
CA MET A 470 -0.08 -8.03 9.81
C MET A 470 1.46 -8.00 9.76
N PHE A 471 2.03 -9.12 9.36
CA PHE A 471 3.46 -9.34 9.14
C PHE A 471 3.71 -10.05 7.81
N LYS A 472 4.83 -9.76 7.16
CA LYS A 472 5.23 -10.39 5.89
C LYS A 472 6.67 -10.88 5.92
N ALA A 473 6.92 -12.10 5.44
CA ALA A 473 8.25 -12.64 5.21
C ALA A 473 8.36 -13.20 3.79
N LYS A 474 9.56 -13.24 3.23
CA LYS A 474 9.83 -13.97 1.99
C LYS A 474 10.45 -15.32 2.34
N TRP A 475 9.95 -16.41 1.76
CA TRP A 475 10.57 -17.73 1.92
C TRP A 475 11.96 -17.75 1.26
N ASP A 476 12.93 -18.35 1.95
CA ASP A 476 14.29 -18.49 1.43
C ASP A 476 14.39 -19.81 0.66
N GLU A 477 14.77 -19.73 -0.61
CA GLU A 477 14.86 -20.90 -1.48
C GLU A 477 15.94 -21.89 -1.02
N ASN A 478 16.93 -21.44 -0.23
CA ASN A 478 17.93 -22.30 0.38
C ASN A 478 17.33 -23.36 1.34
N TYR A 479 16.11 -23.11 1.85
CA TYR A 479 15.38 -24.06 2.70
C TYR A 479 14.56 -25.09 1.91
N GLY A 480 14.55 -25.00 0.58
CA GLY A 480 13.83 -25.91 -0.31
C GLY A 480 12.36 -25.55 -0.47
N GLN A 481 11.52 -26.56 -0.70
CA GLN A 481 10.06 -26.38 -0.85
C GLN A 481 9.42 -26.07 0.50
N ILE A 482 8.36 -25.25 0.48
CA ILE A 482 7.58 -24.93 1.67
C ILE A 482 6.90 -26.22 2.18
N PRO A 483 7.12 -26.63 3.44
CA PRO A 483 6.48 -27.82 4.02
C PRO A 483 4.96 -27.68 4.09
N ASP A 484 4.24 -28.80 4.17
CA ASP A 484 2.76 -28.85 4.26
C ASP A 484 2.18 -28.13 5.50
N SER A 485 2.99 -28.01 6.56
CA SER A 485 2.67 -27.24 7.75
C SER A 485 3.88 -26.45 8.25
N LEU A 486 3.61 -25.26 8.78
CA LEU A 486 4.61 -24.37 9.38
C LEU A 486 4.25 -24.08 10.83
N VAL A 487 5.26 -24.04 11.69
CA VAL A 487 5.13 -23.51 13.05
C VAL A 487 5.70 -22.10 13.06
N ILE A 488 4.89 -21.11 13.38
CA ILE A 488 5.31 -19.72 13.52
C ILE A 488 5.29 -19.36 14.99
N MET A 489 6.42 -18.86 15.49
CA MET A 489 6.53 -18.35 16.85
C MET A 489 6.06 -16.90 16.87
N LEU A 490 5.02 -16.64 17.65
CA LEU A 490 4.56 -15.33 18.09
C LEU A 490 4.89 -15.24 19.59
N PRO A 491 6.09 -14.76 19.97
CA PRO A 491 6.58 -14.90 21.34
C PRO A 491 5.56 -14.40 22.37
N PRO A 492 5.25 -15.20 23.41
CA PRO A 492 5.94 -16.44 23.83
C PRO A 492 5.33 -17.74 23.27
N ARG A 493 4.44 -17.70 22.28
CA ARG A 493 3.65 -18.85 21.82
C ARG A 493 4.02 -19.33 20.43
N ASN A 494 3.72 -20.60 20.17
CA ASN A 494 3.88 -21.23 18.87
C ASN A 494 2.50 -21.54 18.27
N PHE A 495 2.35 -21.23 16.98
CA PHE A 495 1.12 -21.48 16.22
C PHE A 495 1.44 -22.33 15.00
N THR A 496 0.64 -23.36 14.76
CA THR A 496 0.81 -24.28 13.62
C THR A 496 -0.19 -23.92 12.54
N PHE A 497 0.29 -23.82 11.30
CA PHE A 497 -0.52 -23.48 10.13
C PHE A 497 -0.32 -24.52 9.05
N ASN A 498 -1.39 -24.82 8.31
CA ASN A 498 -1.26 -25.54 7.06
C ASN A 498 -0.87 -24.56 5.95
N THR A 499 0.03 -24.97 5.06
CA THR A 499 0.49 -24.16 3.92
C THR A 499 -0.27 -24.47 2.63
N LYS A 500 -1.10 -25.51 2.67
CA LYS A 500 -2.04 -25.93 1.64
C LYS A 500 -3.37 -26.31 2.27
N ASN A 501 -4.40 -26.47 1.44
CA ASN A 501 -5.68 -27.00 1.92
C ASN A 501 -5.49 -28.47 2.32
N VAL A 502 -5.78 -28.79 3.58
CA VAL A 502 -5.70 -30.13 4.14
C VAL A 502 -6.99 -30.40 4.91
N LEU A 503 -7.58 -31.57 4.66
CA LEU A 503 -8.80 -32.01 5.35
C LEU A 503 -8.58 -32.05 6.88
N PRO A 504 -9.58 -31.60 7.67
CA PRO A 504 -9.59 -31.77 9.12
C PRO A 504 -9.53 -33.26 9.51
N SER A 505 -8.73 -33.58 10.52
CA SER A 505 -8.70 -34.94 11.10
C SER A 505 -9.39 -34.96 12.46
N LEU A 506 -9.90 -36.13 12.87
CA LEU A 506 -10.55 -36.33 14.16
C LEU A 506 -9.91 -37.51 14.90
N ASN A 507 -9.53 -37.29 16.15
CA ASN A 507 -8.96 -38.28 17.06
C ASN A 507 -9.97 -38.67 18.14
N ASN A 508 -10.55 -37.68 18.84
CA ASN A 508 -11.53 -37.90 19.91
C ASN A 508 -12.71 -36.95 19.77
N ILE A 509 -13.89 -37.43 20.14
CA ILE A 509 -15.10 -36.61 20.26
C ILE A 509 -15.71 -36.83 21.63
N THR A 510 -15.82 -35.76 22.42
CA THR A 510 -16.45 -35.79 23.75
C THR A 510 -17.77 -35.03 23.72
N LYS A 511 -18.85 -35.72 24.09
CA LYS A 511 -20.14 -35.10 24.40
C LYS A 511 -20.26 -34.88 25.90
N SER A 512 -20.62 -33.67 26.31
CA SER A 512 -21.01 -33.33 27.68
C SER A 512 -22.25 -32.45 27.65
N ASN A 513 -23.40 -33.03 27.94
CA ASN A 513 -24.71 -32.39 27.86
C ASN A 513 -24.96 -31.77 26.45
N ILE A 514 -24.92 -30.44 26.34
CA ILE A 514 -25.13 -29.68 25.09
C ILE A 514 -23.82 -29.24 24.40
N GLN A 515 -22.67 -29.58 24.98
CA GLN A 515 -21.35 -29.24 24.48
C GLN A 515 -20.71 -30.44 23.77
N PHE A 516 -20.11 -30.17 22.63
CA PHE A 516 -19.27 -31.12 21.90
C PHE A 516 -17.84 -30.59 21.81
N THR A 517 -16.89 -31.45 22.14
CA THR A 517 -15.46 -31.21 21.98
C THR A 517 -14.91 -32.17 20.94
N PHE A 518 -14.29 -31.62 19.90
CA PHE A 518 -13.61 -32.35 18.83
C PHE A 518 -12.11 -32.15 19.00
N GLU A 519 -11.36 -33.23 19.18
CA GLU A 519 -9.89 -33.22 19.21
C GLU A 519 -9.36 -33.87 17.93
N GLY A 520 -8.35 -33.27 17.30
CA GLY A 520 -7.88 -33.65 15.98
C GLY A 520 -6.68 -32.82 15.51
N SER A 521 -6.58 -32.58 14.20
CA SER A 521 -5.59 -31.68 13.60
C SER A 521 -6.16 -30.98 12.36
N ASN A 522 -5.40 -30.03 11.81
CA ASN A 522 -5.73 -29.28 10.59
C ASN A 522 -6.96 -28.37 10.74
N PHE A 523 -7.26 -27.92 11.96
CA PHE A 523 -8.18 -26.81 12.17
C PHE A 523 -7.45 -25.47 11.99
N SER A 524 -8.10 -24.35 12.32
CA SER A 524 -7.50 -23.01 12.31
C SER A 524 -7.59 -22.36 13.69
N TYR A 525 -7.29 -21.07 13.78
CA TYR A 525 -7.50 -20.26 14.99
C TYR A 525 -8.67 -19.29 14.85
N ASN A 526 -9.38 -19.29 13.70
CA ASN A 526 -10.48 -18.38 13.43
C ASN A 526 -11.80 -19.15 13.36
N LYS A 527 -12.72 -18.81 14.28
CA LYS A 527 -14.03 -19.46 14.43
C LYS A 527 -14.88 -19.37 13.14
N LYS A 528 -14.65 -18.37 12.29
CA LYS A 528 -15.39 -18.17 11.04
C LYS A 528 -14.99 -19.15 9.94
N ASP A 529 -13.85 -19.82 10.08
CA ASP A 529 -13.36 -20.75 9.07
C ASP A 529 -14.05 -22.11 9.12
N PHE A 530 -14.80 -22.40 10.18
CA PHE A 530 -15.42 -23.70 10.36
C PHE A 530 -16.91 -23.58 10.66
N GLU A 531 -17.71 -24.41 9.98
CA GLU A 531 -19.11 -24.64 10.29
C GLU A 531 -19.27 -26.10 10.75
N ILE A 532 -19.85 -26.29 11.94
CA ILE A 532 -20.16 -27.61 12.49
C ILE A 532 -21.67 -27.81 12.51
N LYS A 533 -22.14 -28.92 11.95
CA LYS A 533 -23.52 -29.36 12.05
C LYS A 533 -23.60 -30.73 12.69
N ILE A 534 -24.54 -30.94 13.60
CA ILE A 534 -24.83 -32.22 14.24
C ILE A 534 -26.35 -32.43 14.18
N ALA A 535 -26.80 -33.57 13.68
CA ALA A 535 -28.21 -33.86 13.42
C ALA A 535 -28.91 -32.74 12.60
N ASN A 536 -28.18 -32.17 11.64
CA ASN A 536 -28.60 -31.05 10.79
C ASN A 536 -28.79 -29.69 11.51
N GLU A 537 -28.34 -29.58 12.76
CA GLU A 537 -28.39 -28.35 13.56
C GLU A 537 -26.99 -27.74 13.69
N ILE A 538 -26.89 -26.42 13.58
CA ILE A 538 -25.61 -25.69 13.68
C ILE A 538 -25.12 -25.67 15.13
N CYS A 539 -23.90 -26.16 15.35
CA CYS A 539 -23.21 -26.11 16.63
C CYS A 539 -22.33 -24.85 16.68
N LEU A 540 -22.62 -23.91 17.58
CA LEU A 540 -21.92 -22.63 17.64
C LEU A 540 -20.54 -22.82 18.28
N ILE A 541 -19.48 -22.51 17.53
CA ILE A 541 -18.10 -22.66 17.98
C ILE A 541 -17.80 -21.63 19.07
N SER A 542 -17.50 -22.11 20.27
CA SER A 542 -17.10 -21.31 21.42
C SER A 542 -15.58 -21.14 21.50
N TYR A 543 -14.82 -22.17 21.11
CA TYR A 543 -13.35 -22.20 21.11
C TYR A 543 -12.82 -23.01 19.93
N ILE A 544 -11.71 -22.57 19.37
CA ILE A 544 -11.00 -23.29 18.31
C ILE A 544 -9.50 -23.03 18.40
N ASN A 545 -8.69 -24.06 18.17
CA ASN A 545 -7.29 -23.96 17.83
C ASN A 545 -6.94 -25.06 16.82
N PHE A 546 -5.67 -25.16 16.40
CA PHE A 546 -5.22 -26.12 15.39
C PHE A 546 -5.61 -27.59 15.66
N ASN A 547 -5.79 -27.99 16.92
CA ASN A 547 -6.05 -29.38 17.32
C ASN A 547 -7.37 -29.61 18.04
N LYS A 548 -8.16 -28.57 18.31
CA LYS A 548 -9.36 -28.68 19.13
C LYS A 548 -10.43 -27.69 18.73
N ILE A 549 -11.68 -28.17 18.62
CA ILE A 549 -12.88 -27.34 18.48
C ILE A 549 -13.83 -27.67 19.63
N ILE A 550 -14.41 -26.63 20.25
CA ILE A 550 -15.48 -26.77 21.24
C ILE A 550 -16.69 -25.97 20.76
N CYS A 551 -17.84 -26.62 20.62
CA CYS A 551 -19.07 -25.98 20.18
C CYS A 551 -20.27 -26.38 21.04
N ASN A 552 -21.26 -25.49 21.11
CA ASN A 552 -22.46 -25.67 21.94
C ASN A 552 -23.73 -25.33 21.13
N PHE A 553 -24.87 -25.90 21.53
CA PHE A 553 -26.18 -25.54 20.97
C PHE A 553 -26.85 -24.42 21.78
N PRO A 554 -27.28 -23.32 21.13
CA PRO A 554 -28.05 -22.28 21.82
C PRO A 554 -29.42 -22.81 22.27
N ASN A 555 -29.95 -22.25 23.36
CA ASN A 555 -31.30 -22.51 23.89
C ASN A 555 -31.59 -23.95 24.38
N GLN A 556 -30.58 -24.72 24.81
CA GLN A 556 -30.76 -26.10 25.30
C GLN A 556 -31.56 -26.98 24.31
N LYS A 557 -31.39 -26.74 23.01
CA LYS A 557 -32.08 -27.50 21.97
C LYS A 557 -31.73 -28.99 22.11
N VAL A 558 -32.73 -29.81 22.41
CA VAL A 558 -32.54 -31.26 22.63
C VAL A 558 -32.26 -31.91 21.28
N LEU A 559 -31.04 -32.38 21.08
CA LEU A 559 -30.69 -33.15 19.90
C LEU A 559 -31.41 -34.52 19.91
N PRO A 560 -31.77 -35.07 18.74
CA PRO A 560 -32.35 -36.41 18.67
C PRO A 560 -31.36 -37.44 19.24
N ALA A 561 -31.77 -38.16 20.29
CA ALA A 561 -30.97 -39.17 20.96
C ALA A 561 -30.67 -40.36 20.03
N LYS A 562 -29.49 -40.38 19.41
CA LYS A 562 -29.05 -41.42 18.48
C LYS A 562 -27.61 -41.86 18.77
N ASN A 563 -27.33 -43.16 18.56
CA ASN A 563 -25.97 -43.69 18.63
C ASN A 563 -25.10 -43.20 17.46
N ASP A 564 -25.69 -43.05 16.27
CA ASP A 564 -25.05 -42.53 15.05
C ASP A 564 -25.89 -41.39 14.46
N ALA A 565 -25.72 -40.17 14.99
CA ALA A 565 -26.31 -38.95 14.43
C ALA A 565 -25.37 -38.36 13.37
N PRO A 566 -25.86 -37.94 12.19
CA PRO A 566 -25.00 -37.36 11.15
C PRO A 566 -24.42 -36.02 11.62
N ALA A 567 -23.12 -35.84 11.42
CA ALA A 567 -22.38 -34.65 11.75
C ALA A 567 -21.41 -34.27 10.61
N THR A 568 -21.15 -32.98 10.48
CA THR A 568 -20.20 -32.44 9.50
C THR A 568 -19.33 -31.35 10.12
N ILE A 569 -18.06 -31.34 9.77
CA ILE A 569 -17.15 -30.20 10.02
C ILE A 569 -16.69 -29.69 8.66
N LYS A 570 -17.11 -28.48 8.29
CA LYS A 570 -16.80 -27.83 7.02
C LYS A 570 -15.84 -26.68 7.21
N ASN A 571 -14.72 -26.69 6.52
CA ASN A 571 -13.87 -25.53 6.31
C ASN A 571 -14.55 -24.59 5.29
N THR A 572 -14.98 -23.42 5.73
CA THR A 572 -15.71 -22.44 4.91
C THR A 572 -14.82 -21.72 3.91
N ARG A 573 -13.49 -21.70 4.14
CA ARG A 573 -12.51 -21.06 3.25
C ARG A 573 -12.16 -21.95 2.05
N SER A 574 -11.86 -23.22 2.29
CA SER A 574 -11.53 -24.17 1.21
C SER A 574 -12.76 -24.84 0.61
N GLY A 575 -13.88 -24.88 1.34
CA GLY A 575 -15.08 -25.65 0.98
C GLY A 575 -14.99 -27.13 1.36
N GLU A 576 -13.81 -27.61 1.78
CA GLU A 576 -13.58 -28.98 2.23
C GLU A 576 -14.36 -29.28 3.51
N PHE A 577 -14.89 -30.50 3.63
CA PHE A 577 -15.58 -30.93 4.83
C PHE A 577 -15.44 -32.42 5.04
N ILE A 578 -15.55 -32.83 6.30
CA ILE A 578 -15.66 -34.24 6.68
C ILE A 578 -17.09 -34.51 7.15
N SER A 579 -17.63 -35.67 6.75
CA SER A 579 -18.94 -36.18 7.17
C SER A 579 -18.77 -37.46 7.97
N PHE A 580 -19.39 -37.52 9.14
CA PHE A 580 -19.23 -38.63 10.07
C PHE A 580 -20.47 -38.76 10.96
N ALA A 581 -20.64 -39.91 11.63
CA ALA A 581 -21.73 -40.11 12.57
C ALA A 581 -21.22 -40.09 14.01
N ILE A 582 -21.93 -39.44 14.93
CA ILE A 582 -21.54 -39.31 16.34
C ILE A 582 -22.62 -39.74 17.31
N ASN A 583 -22.21 -40.10 18.52
CA ASN A 583 -23.13 -40.35 19.61
C ASN A 583 -23.72 -39.03 20.17
N THR A 584 -25.04 -38.95 20.22
CA THR A 584 -25.81 -37.85 20.82
C THR A 584 -26.62 -38.30 22.05
N LEU A 585 -26.62 -39.59 22.36
CA LEU A 585 -27.37 -40.22 23.45
C LEU A 585 -26.67 -40.06 24.80
N GLU A 586 -25.38 -40.41 24.88
CA GLU A 586 -24.62 -40.54 26.13
C GLU A 586 -23.53 -39.49 26.23
N ASP A 587 -23.29 -39.00 27.45
CA ASP A 587 -22.14 -38.15 27.74
C ASP A 587 -20.90 -39.03 27.90
N LYS A 588 -20.08 -39.07 26.84
CA LYS A 588 -18.84 -39.86 26.79
C LYS A 588 -17.84 -39.30 25.80
N THR A 589 -16.59 -39.71 25.96
CA THR A 589 -15.53 -39.55 24.96
C THR A 589 -15.49 -40.78 24.06
N THR A 590 -15.55 -40.56 22.76
CA THR A 590 -15.45 -41.59 21.72
C THR A 590 -14.14 -41.38 20.97
N VAL A 591 -13.30 -42.41 20.92
CA VAL A 591 -12.11 -42.43 20.04
C VAL A 591 -12.60 -42.63 18.61
N ALA A 592 -12.29 -41.69 17.73
CA ALA A 592 -12.73 -41.74 16.34
C ALA A 592 -11.99 -42.84 15.60
N LYS A 593 -12.71 -43.86 15.12
CA LYS A 593 -12.14 -44.90 14.25
C LYS A 593 -12.16 -44.43 12.80
N GLU A 594 -11.07 -44.69 12.08
CA GLU A 594 -11.00 -44.47 10.64
C GLU A 594 -11.84 -45.52 9.90
N CYS A 595 -12.58 -45.08 8.87
CA CYS A 595 -13.25 -45.98 7.94
C CYS A 595 -12.38 -46.23 6.70
N PRO A 596 -12.45 -47.43 6.10
CA PRO A 596 -11.73 -47.72 4.85
C PRO A 596 -12.14 -46.73 3.75
N ASN A 597 -11.16 -46.01 3.20
CA ASN A 597 -11.32 -45.02 2.12
C ASN A 597 -12.42 -43.95 2.36
N GLN A 598 -12.61 -43.51 3.61
CA GLN A 598 -13.53 -42.43 3.99
C GLN A 598 -15.01 -42.62 3.59
N CYS A 599 -15.44 -43.85 3.25
CA CYS A 599 -16.80 -44.14 2.78
C CYS A 599 -17.20 -43.29 1.56
N LEU A 600 -16.94 -43.80 0.35
CA LEU A 600 -17.12 -43.06 -0.92
C LEU A 600 -18.40 -42.24 -0.94
N GLU A 601 -19.54 -42.90 -0.72
CA GLU A 601 -20.87 -42.29 -0.74
C GLU A 601 -21.71 -42.75 0.45
N GLY A 602 -21.14 -42.54 1.64
CA GLY A 602 -21.77 -42.83 2.93
C GLY A 602 -21.24 -41.94 4.05
N ILE A 603 -21.65 -42.26 5.27
CA ILE A 603 -21.20 -41.58 6.48
C ILE A 603 -20.36 -42.58 7.28
N CYS A 604 -19.12 -42.22 7.59
CA CYS A 604 -18.28 -43.02 8.47
C CYS A 604 -18.85 -43.03 9.89
N SER A 605 -19.22 -44.20 10.41
CA SER A 605 -19.55 -44.35 11.83
C SER A 605 -18.26 -44.42 12.63
N ILE A 606 -17.89 -43.33 13.29
CA ILE A 606 -16.65 -43.26 14.08
C ILE A 606 -16.66 -44.22 15.28
N ASN A 607 -17.85 -44.68 15.69
CA ASN A 607 -18.03 -45.66 16.76
C ASN A 607 -17.56 -47.06 16.32
N THR A 608 -17.88 -47.44 15.08
CA THR A 608 -17.73 -48.81 14.57
C THR A 608 -16.57 -48.95 13.58
N GLY A 609 -16.17 -47.88 12.89
CA GLY A 609 -15.22 -47.92 11.77
C GLY A 609 -15.83 -48.44 10.46
N ALA A 610 -17.16 -48.57 10.40
CA ALA A 610 -17.89 -49.04 9.23
C ALA A 610 -18.64 -47.89 8.52
N CYS A 611 -18.84 -48.05 7.21
CA CYS A 611 -19.54 -47.08 6.39
C CYS A 611 -21.06 -47.27 6.42
N ILE A 612 -21.80 -46.20 6.73
CA ILE A 612 -23.25 -46.14 6.61
C ILE A 612 -23.60 -45.54 5.24
N CYS A 613 -23.98 -46.38 4.28
CA CYS A 613 -24.16 -45.94 2.90
C CYS A 613 -25.39 -45.05 2.71
N ASN A 614 -25.23 -44.01 1.89
CA ASN A 614 -26.36 -43.20 1.45
C ASN A 614 -27.30 -44.06 0.58
N PRO A 615 -28.60 -43.71 0.47
CA PRO A 615 -29.51 -44.41 -0.44
C PRO A 615 -28.97 -44.42 -1.88
N GLY A 616 -28.90 -45.60 -2.51
CA GLY A 616 -28.30 -45.78 -3.85
C GLY A 616 -26.91 -46.42 -3.86
N TYR A 617 -26.33 -46.70 -2.69
CA TYR A 617 -24.99 -47.29 -2.56
C TYR A 617 -24.98 -48.49 -1.63
N SER A 618 -24.08 -49.43 -1.85
CA SER A 618 -23.95 -50.66 -1.05
C SER A 618 -22.52 -51.18 -1.02
N GLY A 619 -22.24 -52.15 -0.15
CA GLY A 619 -20.89 -52.73 0.03
C GLY A 619 -20.05 -52.02 1.11
N GLU A 620 -18.87 -52.59 1.41
CA GLU A 620 -18.03 -52.20 2.56
C GLU A 620 -17.49 -50.75 2.50
N ILE A 621 -17.36 -50.18 1.31
CA ILE A 621 -16.92 -48.79 1.09
C ILE A 621 -18.03 -47.89 0.53
N CYS A 622 -19.28 -48.36 0.51
CA CYS A 622 -20.43 -47.68 -0.12
C CYS A 622 -20.21 -47.41 -1.60
N SER A 623 -19.92 -48.48 -2.33
CA SER A 623 -19.77 -48.48 -3.79
C SER A 623 -21.13 -48.41 -4.49
N PRO A 624 -21.15 -48.01 -5.76
CA PRO A 624 -22.40 -47.68 -6.41
C PRO A 624 -23.03 -48.87 -7.19
N ILE A 625 -24.29 -48.72 -7.60
CA ILE A 625 -25.16 -49.68 -8.30
C ILE A 625 -24.94 -49.59 -9.84
N PRO A 626 -24.66 -50.71 -10.54
CA PRO A 626 -24.39 -50.69 -11.98
C PRO A 626 -25.62 -50.33 -12.84
N CYS A 627 -25.41 -49.60 -13.95
CA CYS A 627 -26.44 -49.24 -14.92
C CYS A 627 -26.99 -50.44 -15.71
N LYS A 628 -28.21 -50.29 -16.24
CA LYS A 628 -28.90 -51.29 -17.08
C LYS A 628 -28.30 -51.46 -18.48
N SER A 629 -27.48 -50.52 -18.95
CA SER A 629 -26.76 -50.53 -20.23
C SER A 629 -25.36 -49.94 -20.04
N ASP A 630 -24.53 -49.99 -21.09
CA ASP A 630 -23.17 -49.44 -21.10
C ASP A 630 -23.12 -47.92 -21.36
N CYS A 631 -24.27 -47.25 -21.43
CA CYS A 631 -24.39 -45.80 -21.65
C CYS A 631 -23.70 -45.27 -22.92
N GLY A 632 -23.37 -46.14 -23.88
CA GLY A 632 -22.53 -45.77 -25.03
C GLY A 632 -21.14 -45.27 -24.62
N THR A 633 -20.63 -45.74 -23.47
CA THR A 633 -19.31 -45.38 -22.92
C THR A 633 -18.16 -45.68 -23.90
N PRO A 634 -18.12 -46.81 -24.63
CA PRO A 634 -17.05 -47.10 -25.59
C PRO A 634 -16.92 -46.05 -26.70
N GLU A 635 -18.02 -45.42 -27.10
CA GLU A 635 -18.07 -44.35 -28.10
C GLU A 635 -18.06 -42.94 -27.49
N GLY A 636 -17.89 -42.83 -26.16
CA GLY A 636 -17.85 -41.56 -25.42
C GLY A 636 -19.18 -40.80 -25.42
N ARG A 637 -20.32 -41.51 -25.49
CA ARG A 637 -21.66 -40.88 -25.56
C ARG A 637 -22.21 -40.53 -24.18
N GLY A 638 -21.81 -41.24 -23.15
CA GLY A 638 -22.23 -41.02 -21.77
C GLY A 638 -21.42 -41.89 -20.82
N GLU A 639 -21.69 -41.71 -19.54
CA GLU A 639 -21.12 -42.49 -18.44
C GLU A 639 -22.26 -42.96 -17.54
N CYS A 640 -22.09 -44.08 -16.85
CA CYS A 640 -23.07 -44.53 -15.87
C CYS A 640 -22.99 -43.65 -14.61
N ASP A 641 -24.11 -43.06 -14.20
CA ASP A 641 -24.25 -42.58 -12.82
C ASP A 641 -24.56 -43.80 -11.95
N ASP A 642 -23.48 -44.40 -11.49
CA ASP A 642 -23.52 -45.61 -10.69
C ASP A 642 -24.29 -45.36 -9.35
N LYS A 643 -24.56 -44.11 -8.95
CA LYS A 643 -25.30 -43.78 -7.72
C LYS A 643 -26.79 -44.11 -7.83
N VAL A 644 -27.32 -44.05 -9.04
CA VAL A 644 -28.76 -44.20 -9.34
C VAL A 644 -29.02 -45.32 -10.37
N GLY A 645 -27.97 -45.84 -11.01
CA GLY A 645 -28.07 -46.85 -12.08
C GLY A 645 -28.66 -46.28 -13.38
N ILE A 646 -28.42 -44.99 -13.66
CA ILE A 646 -28.94 -44.25 -14.82
C ILE A 646 -27.77 -43.69 -15.63
N CYS A 647 -27.85 -43.75 -16.97
CA CYS A 647 -26.84 -43.16 -17.84
C CYS A 647 -26.90 -41.63 -17.85
N VAL A 648 -25.75 -40.98 -17.64
CA VAL A 648 -25.53 -39.54 -17.81
C VAL A 648 -24.87 -39.30 -19.15
N CYS A 649 -25.65 -38.77 -20.08
CA CYS A 649 -25.18 -38.55 -21.45
C CYS A 649 -24.35 -37.29 -21.57
N THR A 650 -23.31 -37.35 -22.41
CA THR A 650 -22.59 -36.17 -22.88
C THR A 650 -23.53 -35.26 -23.67
N LEU A 651 -23.24 -33.96 -23.73
CA LEU A 651 -24.14 -32.94 -24.31
C LEU A 651 -24.64 -33.24 -25.74
N LYS A 652 -23.87 -34.00 -26.53
CA LYS A 652 -24.21 -34.42 -27.89
C LYS A 652 -25.25 -35.55 -27.96
N TRP A 653 -25.58 -36.18 -26.83
CA TRP A 653 -26.41 -37.36 -26.75
C TRP A 653 -27.43 -37.26 -25.61
N LYS A 654 -28.48 -38.09 -25.66
CA LYS A 654 -29.50 -38.23 -24.61
C LYS A 654 -30.26 -39.56 -24.76
N GLY A 655 -31.24 -39.76 -23.89
CA GLY A 655 -32.02 -41.00 -23.79
C GLY A 655 -31.46 -41.91 -22.69
N GLU A 656 -32.21 -42.95 -22.32
CA GLU A 656 -31.86 -43.82 -21.18
C GLU A 656 -30.53 -44.57 -21.37
N SER A 657 -30.07 -44.75 -22.61
CA SER A 657 -28.78 -45.38 -22.97
C SER A 657 -27.81 -44.45 -23.71
N CYS A 658 -28.10 -43.14 -23.81
CA CYS A 658 -27.27 -42.17 -24.54
C CYS A 658 -27.08 -42.42 -26.05
N ASP A 659 -28.07 -43.05 -26.68
CA ASP A 659 -28.02 -43.38 -28.12
C ASP A 659 -28.75 -42.40 -29.03
N ILE A 660 -29.44 -41.41 -28.47
CA ILE A 660 -30.20 -40.44 -29.27
C ILE A 660 -29.41 -39.15 -29.40
N PRO A 661 -29.07 -38.69 -30.62
CA PRO A 661 -28.40 -37.42 -30.82
C PRO A 661 -29.18 -36.24 -30.23
N ASN A 662 -28.49 -35.34 -29.54
CA ASN A 662 -29.05 -34.11 -29.00
C ASN A 662 -28.63 -32.91 -29.84
N GLN A 663 -29.40 -32.62 -30.89
CA GLN A 663 -29.02 -31.63 -31.90
C GLN A 663 -28.90 -30.19 -31.39
N PHE A 664 -28.00 -29.43 -32.01
CA PHE A 664 -27.83 -27.99 -31.83
C PHE A 664 -27.11 -27.37 -33.03
N LEU A 665 -27.17 -26.03 -33.16
CA LEU A 665 -26.32 -25.27 -34.07
C LEU A 665 -25.33 -24.42 -33.29
N THR A 666 -24.13 -24.29 -33.86
CA THR A 666 -23.10 -23.35 -33.40
C THR A 666 -23.03 -22.10 -34.29
N SER A 667 -23.38 -22.24 -35.57
CA SER A 667 -23.44 -21.13 -36.52
C SER A 667 -24.48 -21.39 -37.61
N ALA A 668 -25.12 -20.31 -38.08
CA ALA A 668 -25.97 -20.30 -39.26
C ALA A 668 -25.57 -19.14 -40.17
N SER A 669 -25.36 -19.42 -41.45
CA SER A 669 -25.13 -18.37 -42.45
C SER A 669 -26.40 -17.58 -42.72
N SER A 670 -26.23 -16.28 -42.96
CA SER A 670 -27.31 -15.39 -43.39
C SER A 670 -27.42 -15.37 -44.92
N THR A 671 -28.60 -15.05 -45.45
CA THR A 671 -28.85 -14.99 -46.91
C THR A 671 -29.57 -13.70 -47.29
N LEU A 672 -29.62 -13.36 -48.58
CA LEU A 672 -30.31 -12.16 -49.05
C LEU A 672 -31.83 -12.23 -48.78
N SER A 673 -32.49 -11.08 -48.67
CA SER A 673 -33.96 -10.97 -48.53
C SER A 673 -34.75 -11.66 -49.65
N SER A 674 -34.15 -11.88 -50.83
CA SER A 674 -34.72 -12.70 -51.91
C SER A 674 -34.75 -14.21 -51.64
N GLY A 675 -34.12 -14.67 -50.55
CA GLY A 675 -33.86 -16.07 -50.29
C GLY A 675 -32.54 -16.55 -50.89
N GLY A 676 -32.16 -17.80 -50.59
CA GLY A 676 -30.91 -18.38 -51.03
C GLY A 676 -30.49 -19.61 -50.22
N LEU A 677 -29.23 -20.04 -50.42
CA LEU A 677 -28.62 -21.14 -49.68
C LEU A 677 -28.30 -20.69 -48.25
N VAL A 678 -28.56 -21.58 -47.30
CA VAL A 678 -28.27 -21.43 -45.87
C VAL A 678 -27.46 -22.63 -45.42
N ASP A 679 -26.20 -22.38 -45.08
CA ASP A 679 -25.30 -23.30 -44.41
C ASP A 679 -25.50 -23.27 -42.89
N LEU A 680 -25.62 -24.44 -42.29
CA LEU A 680 -25.89 -24.66 -40.87
C LEU A 680 -24.80 -25.57 -40.29
N PHE A 681 -24.07 -25.07 -39.31
CA PHE A 681 -22.99 -25.79 -38.63
C PHE A 681 -23.41 -26.13 -37.20
N GLY A 682 -23.16 -27.35 -36.76
CA GLY A 682 -23.51 -27.79 -35.42
C GLY A 682 -23.37 -29.29 -35.21
N TRP A 683 -24.34 -29.88 -34.50
CA TRP A 683 -24.44 -31.31 -34.28
C TRP A 683 -25.84 -31.79 -34.65
N PHE A 684 -25.91 -32.74 -35.57
CA PHE A 684 -27.12 -33.45 -35.97
C PHE A 684 -27.03 -34.94 -35.60
N GLY A 685 -25.83 -35.52 -35.52
CA GLY A 685 -25.60 -36.93 -35.18
C GLY A 685 -26.26 -37.93 -36.14
N LEU A 686 -26.35 -39.20 -35.75
CA LEU A 686 -27.07 -40.27 -36.47
C LEU A 686 -27.83 -41.15 -35.46
N PRO A 687 -29.03 -41.68 -35.79
CA PRO A 687 -29.79 -41.46 -37.02
C PRO A 687 -30.44 -40.06 -37.08
N ASN A 688 -30.86 -39.59 -38.27
CA ASN A 688 -31.54 -38.29 -38.47
C ASN A 688 -33.00 -38.47 -38.92
N GLU A 689 -33.75 -39.33 -38.25
CA GLU A 689 -35.12 -39.66 -38.66
C GLU A 689 -36.04 -38.44 -38.58
N GLY A 690 -36.79 -38.19 -39.64
CA GLY A 690 -37.75 -37.07 -39.69
C GLY A 690 -37.11 -35.67 -39.64
N LEU A 691 -35.83 -35.52 -40.03
CA LEU A 691 -35.13 -34.22 -40.04
C LEU A 691 -35.94 -33.15 -40.79
N ALA A 692 -36.32 -32.07 -40.14
CA ALA A 692 -37.00 -30.92 -40.72
C ALA A 692 -36.41 -29.63 -40.16
N ILE A 693 -36.12 -28.66 -41.04
CA ILE A 693 -35.50 -27.39 -40.69
C ILE A 693 -36.42 -26.26 -41.14
N THR A 694 -36.78 -25.39 -40.20
CA THR A 694 -37.63 -24.22 -40.44
C THR A 694 -36.93 -22.95 -39.99
N ILE A 695 -37.01 -21.90 -40.80
CA ILE A 695 -36.46 -20.57 -40.50
C ILE A 695 -37.65 -19.61 -40.36
N GLY A 696 -37.92 -19.16 -39.15
CA GLY A 696 -39.19 -18.50 -38.82
C GLY A 696 -40.38 -19.41 -39.08
N SER A 697 -41.29 -18.98 -39.96
CA SER A 697 -42.45 -19.76 -40.41
C SER A 697 -42.21 -20.54 -41.72
N LEU A 698 -41.06 -20.33 -42.39
CA LEU A 698 -40.77 -20.92 -43.69
C LEU A 698 -40.01 -22.23 -43.54
N ASN A 699 -40.35 -23.21 -44.38
CA ASN A 699 -39.63 -24.49 -44.45
C ASN A 699 -38.36 -24.34 -45.30
N CYS A 700 -37.22 -24.74 -44.76
CA CYS A 700 -35.95 -24.71 -45.47
C CYS A 700 -35.76 -26.01 -46.25
N GLN A 701 -35.71 -25.92 -47.57
CA GLN A 701 -35.59 -27.09 -48.45
C GLN A 701 -34.19 -27.68 -48.35
N LYS A 702 -34.05 -28.77 -47.61
CA LYS A 702 -32.78 -29.46 -47.35
C LYS A 702 -32.15 -29.99 -48.64
N HIS A 703 -30.85 -29.78 -48.82
CA HIS A 703 -30.07 -30.36 -49.92
C HIS A 703 -29.16 -31.48 -49.42
N TYR A 704 -28.31 -31.16 -48.46
CA TYR A 704 -27.33 -32.08 -47.89
C TYR A 704 -27.29 -31.92 -46.38
N PHE A 705 -27.07 -33.04 -45.67
CA PHE A 705 -26.82 -33.05 -44.25
C PHE A 705 -25.93 -34.24 -43.88
N ASN A 706 -25.17 -34.07 -42.82
CA ASN A 706 -24.37 -35.11 -42.17
C ASN A 706 -24.40 -34.86 -40.64
N THR A 707 -23.49 -35.49 -39.89
CA THR A 707 -23.46 -35.40 -38.43
C THR A 707 -23.17 -34.01 -37.88
N THR A 708 -22.51 -33.11 -38.61
CA THR A 708 -22.07 -31.79 -38.12
C THR A 708 -22.49 -30.61 -39.00
N PHE A 709 -23.04 -30.88 -40.18
CA PHE A 709 -23.36 -29.88 -41.17
C PHE A 709 -24.69 -30.19 -41.85
N ALA A 710 -25.45 -29.15 -42.14
CA ALA A 710 -26.58 -29.22 -43.06
C ALA A 710 -26.64 -27.96 -43.92
N ASN A 711 -27.16 -28.09 -45.13
CA ASN A 711 -27.51 -26.94 -45.94
C ASN A 711 -28.92 -27.08 -46.53
N CYS A 712 -29.55 -25.93 -46.72
CA CYS A 712 -30.90 -25.87 -47.23
C CYS A 712 -31.14 -24.55 -47.96
N THR A 713 -32.13 -24.50 -48.85
CA THR A 713 -32.56 -23.27 -49.50
C THR A 713 -33.83 -22.75 -48.84
N ILE A 714 -33.82 -21.46 -48.53
CA ILE A 714 -34.98 -20.74 -47.99
C ILE A 714 -35.48 -19.72 -49.02
N GLY A 715 -36.80 -19.52 -49.07
CA GLY A 715 -37.42 -18.51 -49.94
C GLY A 715 -37.22 -17.08 -49.43
N ALA A 716 -37.84 -16.11 -50.11
CA ALA A 716 -37.77 -14.71 -49.73
C ALA A 716 -38.34 -14.45 -48.33
N GLY A 717 -37.72 -13.53 -47.60
CA GLY A 717 -38.08 -13.17 -46.24
C GLY A 717 -37.39 -11.88 -45.79
N SER A 718 -37.64 -11.46 -44.55
CA SER A 718 -37.07 -10.23 -44.00
C SER A 718 -36.79 -10.33 -42.50
N GLY A 719 -35.81 -9.53 -42.07
CA GLY A 719 -35.43 -9.37 -40.67
C GLY A 719 -34.82 -10.62 -40.04
N THR A 720 -34.70 -10.56 -38.71
CA THR A 720 -34.12 -11.64 -37.89
C THR A 720 -35.13 -12.73 -37.59
N LYS A 721 -34.73 -14.00 -37.69
CA LYS A 721 -35.56 -15.18 -37.47
C LYS A 721 -34.86 -16.23 -36.60
N SER A 722 -35.67 -17.00 -35.89
CA SER A 722 -35.22 -18.21 -35.19
C SER A 722 -35.16 -19.40 -36.15
N ILE A 723 -34.21 -20.30 -35.93
CA ILE A 723 -34.13 -21.58 -36.64
C ILE A 723 -34.67 -22.68 -35.73
N LYS A 724 -35.55 -23.53 -36.26
CA LYS A 724 -36.08 -24.69 -35.56
C LYS A 724 -35.73 -25.96 -36.32
N ILE A 725 -35.10 -26.90 -35.63
CA ILE A 725 -34.72 -28.22 -36.14
C ILE A 725 -35.56 -29.28 -35.42
N ILE A 726 -36.22 -30.14 -36.19
CA ILE A 726 -36.91 -31.33 -35.68
C ILE A 726 -36.21 -32.55 -36.24
N GLN A 727 -35.79 -33.51 -35.41
CA GLN A 727 -35.35 -34.84 -35.82
C GLN A 727 -35.48 -35.81 -34.64
N ASN A 728 -35.62 -37.11 -34.88
CA ASN A 728 -35.71 -38.15 -33.85
C ASN A 728 -36.79 -37.84 -32.79
N ASN A 729 -37.95 -37.31 -33.23
CA ASN A 729 -39.05 -36.80 -32.38
C ASN A 729 -38.65 -35.70 -31.38
N GLN A 730 -37.55 -34.99 -31.65
CA GLN A 730 -37.03 -33.94 -30.79
C GLN A 730 -36.93 -32.63 -31.52
N LYS A 731 -37.11 -31.55 -30.77
CA LYS A 731 -37.15 -30.18 -31.26
C LYS A 731 -36.04 -29.38 -30.60
N TRP A 732 -35.24 -28.70 -31.41
CA TRP A 732 -34.28 -27.69 -31.00
C TRP A 732 -34.65 -26.35 -31.65
N ILE A 733 -34.50 -25.25 -30.90
CA ILE A 733 -34.72 -23.89 -31.41
C ILE A 733 -33.50 -23.04 -31.09
N GLY A 734 -32.89 -22.46 -32.12
CA GLY A 734 -31.94 -21.36 -32.00
C GLY A 734 -32.68 -20.04 -32.17
N GLU A 735 -32.83 -19.27 -31.10
CA GLU A 735 -33.57 -18.01 -31.13
C GLU A 735 -32.76 -16.91 -31.82
N ASN A 736 -33.35 -16.26 -32.83
CA ASN A 736 -32.79 -15.09 -33.50
C ASN A 736 -31.35 -15.25 -34.03
N ILE A 737 -30.95 -16.46 -34.43
CA ILE A 737 -29.61 -16.77 -34.93
C ILE A 737 -29.45 -16.64 -36.45
N PHE A 738 -30.50 -16.24 -37.17
CA PHE A 738 -30.52 -16.07 -38.62
C PHE A 738 -31.04 -14.68 -39.00
N HIS A 739 -30.45 -14.07 -40.02
CA HIS A 739 -30.89 -12.78 -40.53
C HIS A 739 -30.98 -12.78 -42.06
N TYR A 740 -32.05 -12.19 -42.60
CA TYR A 740 -32.15 -11.88 -44.03
C TYR A 740 -31.41 -10.58 -44.33
N ILE A 741 -30.30 -10.67 -45.05
CA ILE A 741 -29.46 -9.56 -45.45
C ILE A 741 -30.23 -8.67 -46.45
N GLU A 742 -30.44 -7.42 -46.07
CA GLU A 742 -30.97 -6.40 -46.99
C GLU A 742 -29.89 -5.99 -48.01
N THR A 743 -30.31 -5.62 -49.23
CA THR A 743 -29.38 -5.13 -50.27
C THR A 743 -28.84 -3.74 -49.94
N THR A 744 -29.51 -3.01 -49.06
CA THR A 744 -29.12 -1.69 -48.58
C THR A 744 -29.51 -1.54 -47.11
N TYR A 745 -28.54 -1.26 -46.25
CA TYR A 745 -28.77 -0.88 -44.85
C TYR A 745 -28.89 0.63 -44.73
N ARG A 746 -29.75 1.09 -43.83
CA ARG A 746 -29.94 2.52 -43.56
C ARG A 746 -28.88 2.97 -42.57
N CYS A 747 -28.25 4.10 -42.84
CA CYS A 747 -27.37 4.70 -41.86
C CYS A 747 -28.14 5.51 -40.82
N PRO A 748 -27.67 5.57 -39.57
CA PRO A 748 -28.25 6.43 -38.55
C PRO A 748 -28.30 7.90 -39.00
N LYS A 749 -29.50 8.50 -38.96
CA LYS A 749 -29.80 9.88 -39.37
C LYS A 749 -29.20 10.31 -40.72
N ASP A 750 -29.07 9.36 -41.66
CA ASP A 750 -28.49 9.59 -42.99
C ASP A 750 -27.11 10.28 -42.96
N CYS A 751 -26.32 10.06 -41.91
CA CYS A 751 -25.01 10.69 -41.68
C CYS A 751 -25.03 12.23 -41.77
N SER A 752 -26.17 12.83 -41.42
CA SER A 752 -26.47 14.23 -41.68
C SER A 752 -27.01 14.94 -40.44
N LEU A 753 -26.62 16.22 -40.28
CA LEU A 753 -27.18 17.12 -39.26
C LEU A 753 -28.02 18.19 -39.96
N ASN A 754 -29.30 18.29 -39.61
CA ASN A 754 -30.23 19.29 -40.18
C ASN A 754 -30.27 19.29 -41.73
N GLY A 755 -30.17 18.11 -42.35
CA GLY A 755 -30.19 17.95 -43.80
C GLY A 755 -28.86 18.26 -44.52
N VAL A 756 -27.79 18.54 -43.77
CA VAL A 756 -26.44 18.71 -44.32
C VAL A 756 -25.62 17.44 -44.04
N ALA A 757 -25.06 16.83 -45.09
CA ALA A 757 -24.24 15.63 -44.97
C ALA A 757 -22.90 15.95 -44.30
N ASN A 758 -22.63 15.28 -43.19
CA ASN A 758 -21.37 15.35 -42.44
C ASN A 758 -20.53 14.07 -42.56
N GLY A 759 -21.04 13.10 -43.31
CA GLY A 759 -20.36 11.87 -43.66
C GLY A 759 -21.01 11.19 -44.84
N GLU A 760 -20.42 10.07 -45.23
CA GLU A 760 -20.91 9.20 -46.31
C GLU A 760 -21.47 7.91 -45.71
N CYS A 761 -22.67 7.53 -46.14
CA CYS A 761 -23.31 6.30 -45.69
C CYS A 761 -22.78 5.08 -46.47
N ASN A 762 -22.20 4.12 -45.76
CA ASN A 762 -21.92 2.81 -46.33
C ASN A 762 -23.19 1.94 -46.30
N ASN A 763 -23.94 1.95 -47.39
CA ASN A 763 -25.18 1.18 -47.53
C ASN A 763 -24.98 -0.35 -47.43
N SER A 764 -23.75 -0.88 -47.49
CA SER A 764 -23.51 -2.32 -47.35
C SER A 764 -23.43 -2.79 -45.89
N SER A 765 -23.09 -1.90 -44.97
CA SER A 765 -22.96 -2.20 -43.53
C SER A 765 -23.87 -1.35 -42.64
N GLY A 766 -24.42 -0.25 -43.16
CA GLY A 766 -25.17 0.74 -42.39
C GLY A 766 -24.29 1.70 -41.58
N GLN A 767 -22.97 1.71 -41.82
CA GLN A 767 -22.01 2.58 -41.11
C GLN A 767 -21.90 3.96 -41.78
N CYS A 768 -21.94 5.03 -40.98
CA CYS A 768 -21.50 6.36 -41.42
C CYS A 768 -19.97 6.51 -41.38
N LYS A 769 -19.38 7.00 -42.47
CA LYS A 769 -17.98 7.40 -42.57
C LYS A 769 -17.88 8.92 -42.54
N CYS A 770 -17.46 9.48 -41.41
CA CYS A 770 -17.53 10.93 -41.19
C CYS A 770 -16.46 11.71 -41.96
N PHE A 771 -16.84 12.89 -42.43
CA PHE A 771 -15.92 13.88 -42.99
C PHE A 771 -15.05 14.48 -41.88
N SER A 772 -14.00 15.21 -42.28
CA SER A 772 -13.12 15.92 -41.35
C SER A 772 -13.94 16.82 -40.41
N ASP A 773 -13.52 16.91 -39.14
CA ASP A 773 -14.19 17.61 -38.03
C ASP A 773 -15.47 16.97 -37.46
N TRP A 774 -15.99 15.93 -38.10
CA TRP A 774 -17.15 15.18 -37.63
C TRP A 774 -16.75 13.78 -37.18
N GLY A 775 -17.54 13.21 -36.27
CA GLY A 775 -17.34 11.86 -35.78
C GLY A 775 -18.60 11.28 -35.14
N GLY A 776 -18.51 10.00 -34.80
CA GLY A 776 -19.58 9.28 -34.12
C GLY A 776 -20.50 8.54 -35.09
N TYR A 777 -21.44 7.79 -34.53
CA TYR A 777 -22.23 6.82 -35.28
C TYR A 777 -23.09 7.39 -36.43
N ASP A 778 -23.48 8.66 -36.32
CA ASP A 778 -24.31 9.39 -37.28
C ASP A 778 -23.60 10.63 -37.86
N CYS A 779 -22.30 10.80 -37.59
CA CYS A 779 -21.51 11.98 -37.96
C CYS A 779 -22.06 13.32 -37.46
N ASN A 780 -22.82 13.31 -36.36
CA ASN A 780 -23.37 14.51 -35.76
C ASN A 780 -22.62 14.97 -34.52
N SER A 781 -21.50 14.34 -34.14
CA SER A 781 -20.62 14.85 -33.08
C SER A 781 -19.38 15.52 -33.66
N LYS A 782 -18.76 16.44 -32.92
CA LYS A 782 -17.51 17.07 -33.37
C LYS A 782 -16.30 16.24 -32.95
N SER A 783 -15.32 16.14 -33.85
CA SER A 783 -14.08 15.39 -33.65
C SER A 783 -12.85 16.31 -33.70
N THR A 784 -11.75 15.89 -33.09
CA THR A 784 -10.46 16.59 -33.01
C THR A 784 -9.64 16.52 -34.32
N THR A 785 -10.18 15.89 -35.37
CA THR A 785 -9.49 15.51 -36.61
C THR A 785 -9.28 16.62 -37.65
N GLY A 786 -9.46 17.90 -37.29
CA GLY A 786 -9.12 19.06 -38.13
C GLY A 786 -7.67 19.53 -38.00
N GLY A 787 -6.71 18.73 -38.47
CA GLY A 787 -5.33 19.18 -38.64
C GLY A 787 -5.19 20.05 -39.88
N SER A 788 -4.90 21.35 -39.69
CA SER A 788 -4.53 22.33 -40.73
C SER A 788 -3.70 21.72 -41.85
N THR A 789 -4.27 21.69 -43.06
CA THR A 789 -3.50 21.77 -44.31
C THR A 789 -3.96 22.99 -45.10
N SER A 790 -2.97 23.72 -45.58
CA SER A 790 -2.92 25.13 -45.92
C SER A 790 -3.83 25.64 -47.06
N SER A 791 -4.09 26.96 -46.96
CA SER A 791 -4.25 27.96 -48.04
C SER A 791 -5.63 28.19 -48.66
N SER A 792 -6.36 29.18 -48.13
CA SER A 792 -6.76 30.36 -48.90
C SER A 792 -7.24 31.48 -47.96
N THR A 793 -7.07 32.69 -48.44
CA THR A 793 -7.12 33.99 -47.75
C THR A 793 -8.48 34.35 -47.11
N GLY A 794 -8.42 34.81 -45.86
CA GLY A 794 -9.31 35.86 -45.33
C GLY A 794 -10.54 35.40 -44.53
N SER A 795 -10.37 35.23 -43.21
CA SER A 795 -11.35 35.54 -42.15
C SER A 795 -10.92 34.82 -40.85
N SER A 796 -10.31 35.57 -39.92
CA SER A 796 -9.92 35.05 -38.60
C SER A 796 -11.13 34.96 -37.66
N THR A 797 -11.91 33.90 -37.78
CA THR A 797 -12.72 33.39 -36.65
C THR A 797 -11.87 32.37 -35.89
N PRO A 798 -11.69 32.50 -34.56
CA PRO A 798 -10.91 31.54 -33.79
C PRO A 798 -11.61 30.17 -33.85
N SER A 799 -10.91 29.15 -34.35
CA SER A 799 -11.40 27.78 -34.37
C SER A 799 -11.64 27.30 -32.92
N LEU A 800 -12.78 26.65 -32.71
CA LEU A 800 -13.15 26.08 -31.42
C LEU A 800 -12.22 24.91 -31.12
N GLU A 801 -11.30 25.07 -30.16
CA GLU A 801 -10.38 24.01 -29.74
C GLU A 801 -11.14 22.96 -28.92
N ILE A 802 -11.32 21.76 -29.49
CA ILE A 802 -12.03 20.64 -28.86
C ILE A 802 -11.08 19.92 -27.90
N PRO A 803 -11.48 19.69 -26.63
CA PRO A 803 -10.65 18.96 -25.67
C PRO A 803 -10.42 17.52 -26.12
N LYS A 804 -9.16 17.06 -26.01
CA LYS A 804 -8.77 15.69 -26.32
C LYS A 804 -9.27 14.72 -25.26
N SER A 805 -9.69 13.53 -25.69
CA SER A 805 -10.03 12.41 -24.82
C SER A 805 -8.76 11.66 -24.41
N ASN A 806 -8.65 11.29 -23.13
CA ASN A 806 -7.54 10.50 -22.60
C ASN A 806 -8.05 9.14 -22.13
N THR A 807 -7.39 8.10 -22.61
CA THR A 807 -7.65 6.69 -22.32
C THR A 807 -6.70 6.21 -21.23
N THR A 808 -7.23 5.53 -20.22
CA THR A 808 -6.46 4.89 -19.15
C THR A 808 -7.01 3.51 -18.91
N ILE A 809 -6.15 2.49 -18.88
CA ILE A 809 -6.57 1.10 -18.71
C ILE A 809 -5.94 0.56 -17.43
N ILE A 810 -6.78 0.13 -16.48
CA ILE A 810 -6.34 -0.39 -15.18
C ILE A 810 -7.16 -1.64 -14.86
N ASN A 811 -6.50 -2.78 -14.62
CA ASN A 811 -7.12 -4.03 -14.14
C ASN A 811 -8.37 -4.49 -14.93
N GLY A 812 -8.35 -4.39 -16.26
CA GLY A 812 -9.48 -4.77 -17.11
C GLY A 812 -10.62 -3.74 -17.15
N ILE A 813 -10.40 -2.52 -16.65
CA ILE A 813 -11.32 -1.39 -16.80
C ILE A 813 -10.70 -0.39 -17.77
N SER A 814 -11.41 -0.08 -18.85
CA SER A 814 -11.03 0.99 -19.78
C SER A 814 -11.74 2.28 -19.39
N SER A 815 -10.98 3.32 -19.09
CA SER A 815 -11.51 4.63 -18.71
C SER A 815 -11.18 5.64 -19.80
N ILE A 816 -12.20 6.29 -20.34
CA ILE A 816 -12.07 7.39 -21.29
C ILE A 816 -12.53 8.67 -20.60
N SER A 817 -11.61 9.61 -20.43
CA SER A 817 -11.85 10.90 -19.77
C SER A 817 -11.76 12.04 -20.77
N ASN A 818 -12.67 13.01 -20.68
CA ASN A 818 -12.63 14.25 -21.45
C ASN A 818 -13.01 15.41 -20.54
N GLN A 819 -12.01 16.20 -20.14
CA GLN A 819 -12.15 17.20 -19.07
C GLN A 819 -12.69 16.54 -17.78
N GLN A 820 -13.72 17.11 -17.14
CA GLN A 820 -14.28 16.57 -15.89
C GLN A 820 -15.08 15.27 -16.08
N THR A 821 -15.48 14.89 -17.30
CA THR A 821 -16.34 13.72 -17.51
C THR A 821 -15.49 12.48 -17.72
N LYS A 822 -15.77 11.43 -16.95
CA LYS A 822 -15.10 10.13 -17.05
C LYS A 822 -16.11 9.03 -17.34
N TYR A 823 -15.84 8.24 -18.38
CA TYR A 823 -16.56 7.01 -18.72
C TYR A 823 -15.67 5.81 -18.43
N GLU A 824 -16.16 4.83 -17.70
CA GLU A 824 -15.48 3.58 -17.39
C GLU A 824 -16.25 2.43 -18.05
N ILE A 825 -15.60 1.62 -18.88
CA ILE A 825 -16.19 0.48 -19.59
C ILE A 825 -15.49 -0.80 -19.14
N SER A 826 -16.29 -1.80 -18.77
CA SER A 826 -15.78 -3.10 -18.30
C SER A 826 -16.74 -4.25 -18.61
N ILE A 827 -16.22 -5.48 -18.55
CA ILE A 827 -17.04 -6.69 -18.62
C ILE A 827 -17.60 -6.97 -17.22
N PHE A 828 -18.93 -7.03 -17.12
CA PHE A 828 -19.64 -7.16 -15.86
C PHE A 828 -19.91 -8.62 -15.48
N SER A 829 -20.55 -9.37 -16.38
CA SER A 829 -20.94 -10.76 -16.11
C SER A 829 -21.20 -11.57 -17.38
N LEU A 830 -21.05 -12.89 -17.29
CA LEU A 830 -21.49 -13.85 -18.31
C LEU A 830 -22.61 -14.71 -17.71
N ILE A 831 -23.76 -14.79 -18.39
CA ILE A 831 -24.96 -15.44 -17.88
C ILE A 831 -25.42 -16.52 -18.84
N GLU A 832 -25.72 -17.70 -18.30
CA GLU A 832 -26.36 -18.78 -19.04
C GLU A 832 -27.85 -18.82 -18.74
N TYR A 833 -28.65 -18.81 -19.80
CA TYR A 833 -30.11 -18.90 -19.75
C TYR A 833 -30.59 -20.23 -20.30
N ASP A 834 -31.59 -20.81 -19.66
CA ASP A 834 -32.33 -21.93 -20.24
C ASP A 834 -33.35 -21.47 -21.30
N VAL A 835 -34.02 -22.45 -21.92
CA VAL A 835 -35.06 -22.22 -22.94
C VAL A 835 -36.29 -21.45 -22.44
N THR A 836 -36.44 -21.27 -21.13
CA THR A 836 -37.53 -20.49 -20.52
C THR A 836 -37.08 -19.08 -20.13
N ASN A 837 -35.86 -18.67 -20.51
CA ASN A 837 -35.20 -17.43 -20.08
C ASN A 837 -34.96 -17.36 -18.57
N LYS A 838 -34.87 -18.49 -17.88
CA LYS A 838 -34.44 -18.55 -16.48
C LYS A 838 -32.92 -18.65 -16.42
N ILE A 839 -32.32 -17.91 -15.50
CA ILE A 839 -30.88 -17.96 -15.25
C ILE A 839 -30.51 -19.34 -14.71
N VAL A 840 -29.62 -20.02 -15.42
CA VAL A 840 -29.00 -21.29 -15.02
C VAL A 840 -27.76 -21.02 -14.19
N PHE A 841 -26.90 -20.11 -14.68
CA PHE A 841 -25.67 -19.73 -14.00
C PHE A 841 -25.34 -18.26 -14.27
N THR A 842 -24.63 -17.62 -13.33
CA THR A 842 -24.11 -16.25 -13.48
C THR A 842 -22.66 -16.22 -13.04
N HIS A 843 -21.77 -15.92 -13.98
CA HIS A 843 -20.36 -15.66 -13.71
C HIS A 843 -20.16 -14.15 -13.54
N ASN A 844 -19.77 -13.73 -12.34
CA ASN A 844 -19.34 -12.35 -12.09
C ASN A 844 -17.87 -12.20 -12.51
N LEU A 845 -17.63 -11.25 -13.41
CA LEU A 845 -16.33 -11.00 -14.06
C LEU A 845 -15.64 -9.71 -13.56
N THR A 846 -16.24 -8.99 -12.61
CA THR A 846 -15.67 -7.74 -12.08
C THR A 846 -14.46 -8.02 -11.18
N ASN A 847 -13.40 -7.21 -11.32
CA ASN A 847 -12.19 -7.20 -10.47
C ASN A 847 -11.39 -8.53 -10.41
N LYS A 848 -11.50 -9.41 -11.41
CA LYS A 848 -10.85 -10.73 -11.43
C LYS A 848 -9.90 -10.93 -12.63
N TRP A 849 -9.53 -9.86 -13.31
CA TRP A 849 -8.70 -9.89 -14.51
C TRP A 849 -7.21 -10.01 -14.19
N ILE A 850 -6.53 -10.95 -14.84
CA ILE A 850 -5.08 -11.14 -14.76
C ILE A 850 -4.45 -10.59 -16.04
N GLY A 851 -3.52 -9.63 -15.92
CA GLY A 851 -2.76 -9.13 -17.07
C GLY A 851 -1.79 -10.18 -17.61
N ILE A 852 -1.70 -10.35 -18.93
CA ILE A 852 -0.90 -11.40 -19.59
C ILE A 852 0.29 -10.84 -20.40
N GLY A 853 0.71 -9.61 -20.10
CA GLY A 853 1.78 -8.91 -20.80
C GLY A 853 1.26 -8.14 -22.03
N ASP A 854 1.65 -6.87 -22.12
CA ASP A 854 1.27 -5.97 -23.21
C ASP A 854 2.15 -6.26 -24.43
N THR A 855 1.52 -6.61 -25.57
CA THR A 855 2.25 -6.89 -26.82
C THR A 855 2.65 -5.61 -27.59
N GLY A 856 2.25 -4.44 -27.10
CA GLY A 856 2.57 -3.10 -27.64
C GLY A 856 2.06 -1.99 -26.71
N LYS A 857 2.50 -0.74 -26.92
CA LYS A 857 2.10 0.41 -26.06
C LYS A 857 0.58 0.69 -26.04
N ASP A 858 -0.14 0.24 -27.06
CA ASP A 858 -1.55 0.57 -27.29
C ASP A 858 -2.48 -0.66 -27.21
N ILE A 859 -1.97 -1.85 -26.85
CA ILE A 859 -2.76 -3.09 -26.75
C ILE A 859 -2.55 -3.72 -25.38
N HIS A 860 -3.64 -3.84 -24.63
CA HIS A 860 -3.67 -4.41 -23.29
C HIS A 860 -4.46 -5.72 -23.27
N LYS A 861 -3.88 -6.76 -22.68
CA LYS A 861 -4.45 -8.12 -22.68
C LYS A 861 -4.68 -8.64 -21.27
N PHE A 862 -5.90 -9.09 -21.04
CA PHE A 862 -6.36 -9.65 -19.77
C PHE A 862 -6.93 -11.06 -20.00
N LYS A 863 -6.77 -11.94 -19.01
CA LYS A 863 -7.49 -13.22 -18.94
C LYS A 863 -8.24 -13.37 -17.63
N GLN A 864 -9.31 -14.15 -17.69
CA GLN A 864 -9.98 -14.69 -16.52
C GLN A 864 -10.40 -16.13 -16.80
N ASN A 865 -10.12 -17.04 -15.85
CA ASN A 865 -10.56 -18.42 -15.93
C ASN A 865 -11.93 -18.53 -15.27
N ILE A 866 -12.93 -19.06 -16.01
CA ILE A 866 -14.24 -19.40 -15.46
C ILE A 866 -14.23 -20.80 -14.82
N SER A 867 -13.52 -21.72 -15.47
CA SER A 867 -13.27 -23.10 -15.03
C SER A 867 -11.86 -23.51 -15.45
N GLU A 868 -11.47 -24.76 -15.18
CA GLU A 868 -10.19 -25.30 -15.66
C GLU A 868 -10.07 -25.31 -17.20
N THR A 869 -11.21 -25.41 -17.89
CA THR A 869 -11.27 -25.50 -19.35
C THR A 869 -11.67 -24.18 -20.02
N CYS A 870 -12.46 -23.33 -19.34
CA CYS A 870 -13.01 -22.11 -19.91
C CYS A 870 -12.20 -20.87 -19.54
N ILE A 871 -11.69 -20.19 -20.56
CA ILE A 871 -10.88 -18.99 -20.45
C ILE A 871 -11.58 -17.88 -21.21
N ILE A 872 -11.75 -16.72 -20.56
CA ILE A 872 -12.10 -15.49 -21.26
C ILE A 872 -10.82 -14.69 -21.47
N THR A 873 -10.53 -14.37 -22.73
CA THR A 873 -9.50 -13.42 -23.12
C THR A 873 -10.15 -12.08 -23.47
N TYR A 874 -9.67 -11.01 -22.88
CA TYR A 874 -10.17 -9.66 -23.06
C TYR A 874 -9.03 -8.73 -23.50
N ILE A 875 -9.15 -8.20 -24.71
CA ILE A 875 -8.14 -7.36 -25.35
C ILE A 875 -8.73 -5.96 -25.54
N ILE A 876 -7.99 -4.95 -25.10
CA ILE A 876 -8.34 -3.54 -25.25
C ILE A 876 -7.26 -2.89 -26.11
N GLU A 877 -7.63 -2.37 -27.26
CA GLU A 877 -6.75 -1.65 -28.18
C GLU A 877 -7.13 -0.17 -28.24
N ASP A 878 -6.16 0.70 -28.02
CA ASP A 878 -6.28 2.15 -28.17
C ASP A 878 -5.90 2.58 -29.60
N ILE A 879 -6.87 3.16 -30.32
CA ILE A 879 -6.74 3.44 -31.75
C ILE A 879 -6.09 4.81 -31.97
N LYS A 880 -4.81 4.82 -32.32
CA LYS A 880 -4.05 6.06 -32.57
C LYS A 880 -4.27 6.69 -33.93
N GLU A 881 -4.66 5.89 -34.93
CA GLU A 881 -4.92 6.31 -36.30
C GLU A 881 -6.16 5.60 -36.85
N SER A 882 -7.02 6.35 -37.53
CA SER A 882 -8.22 5.80 -38.17
C SER A 882 -7.82 4.78 -39.24
N ARG A 883 -8.50 3.63 -39.27
CA ARG A 883 -8.21 2.55 -40.22
C ARG A 883 -9.43 1.68 -40.50
N ASP A 884 -9.44 1.05 -41.66
CA ASP A 884 -10.44 0.04 -42.02
C ASP A 884 -10.00 -1.34 -41.53
N TYR A 885 -10.95 -2.18 -41.12
CA TYR A 885 -10.74 -3.55 -40.68
C TYR A 885 -11.93 -4.45 -41.02
N GLU A 886 -11.69 -5.75 -41.03
CA GLU A 886 -12.74 -6.75 -41.28
C GLU A 886 -13.03 -7.54 -40.01
N PHE A 887 -14.32 -7.71 -39.70
CA PHE A 887 -14.77 -8.61 -38.64
C PHE A 887 -16.05 -9.34 -39.03
N ALA A 888 -16.06 -10.66 -38.87
CA ALA A 888 -17.21 -11.53 -39.20
C ALA A 888 -17.85 -11.24 -40.58
N GLY A 889 -16.99 -11.02 -41.59
CA GLY A 889 -17.39 -10.74 -42.98
C GLY A 889 -17.96 -9.33 -43.21
N LEU A 890 -17.77 -8.39 -42.29
CA LEU A 890 -18.13 -6.99 -42.44
C LEU A 890 -16.88 -6.12 -42.54
N GLN A 891 -16.86 -5.23 -43.54
CA GLN A 891 -15.84 -4.19 -43.67
C GLN A 891 -16.28 -2.97 -42.86
N LEU A 892 -15.48 -2.60 -41.86
CA LEU A 892 -15.78 -1.56 -40.88
C LEU A 892 -14.61 -0.59 -40.76
N SER A 893 -14.89 0.64 -40.35
CA SER A 893 -13.85 1.64 -40.02
C SER A 893 -13.78 1.88 -38.52
N LEU A 894 -12.55 2.10 -38.00
CA LEU A 894 -12.25 2.57 -36.65
C LEU A 894 -11.80 4.03 -36.72
N GLU A 895 -12.26 4.84 -35.76
CA GLU A 895 -11.88 6.24 -35.64
C GLU A 895 -10.64 6.39 -34.75
N LYS A 896 -9.80 7.38 -35.03
CA LYS A 896 -8.74 7.81 -34.12
C LYS A 896 -9.31 8.23 -32.76
N ASP A 897 -8.55 7.97 -31.69
CA ASP A 897 -8.87 8.23 -30.28
C ASP A 897 -10.08 7.42 -29.77
N SER A 898 -10.41 6.31 -30.43
CA SER A 898 -11.38 5.31 -29.98
C SER A 898 -10.68 4.12 -29.30
N ILE A 899 -11.45 3.29 -28.62
CA ILE A 899 -11.02 2.00 -28.07
C ILE A 899 -11.76 0.88 -28.80
N LYS A 900 -11.02 -0.14 -29.23
CA LYS A 900 -11.57 -1.40 -29.73
C LYS A 900 -11.41 -2.48 -28.66
N ILE A 901 -12.47 -3.23 -28.42
CA ILE A 901 -12.50 -4.32 -27.45
C ILE A 901 -12.69 -5.63 -28.20
N THR A 902 -11.81 -6.61 -27.97
CA THR A 902 -11.97 -7.97 -28.48
C THR A 902 -12.12 -8.93 -27.30
N ILE A 903 -13.21 -9.70 -27.30
CA ILE A 903 -13.54 -10.66 -26.25
C ILE A 903 -13.60 -12.05 -26.88
N THR A 904 -12.79 -12.97 -26.38
CA THR A 904 -12.82 -14.37 -26.76
C THR A 904 -13.22 -15.21 -25.55
N ILE A 905 -14.25 -16.05 -25.71
CA ILE A 905 -14.69 -17.00 -24.70
C ILE A 905 -14.40 -18.40 -25.24
N ASP A 906 -13.45 -19.09 -24.62
CA ASP A 906 -13.02 -20.43 -25.03
C ASP A 906 -13.65 -21.50 -24.15
N ASN A 907 -14.07 -22.61 -24.76
CA ASN A 907 -14.54 -23.85 -24.12
C ASN A 907 -15.56 -23.65 -22.98
N TYR A 908 -16.58 -22.81 -23.19
CA TYR A 908 -17.59 -22.57 -22.15
C TYR A 908 -18.40 -23.84 -21.83
N PRO A 909 -18.50 -24.25 -20.54
CA PRO A 909 -19.12 -25.52 -20.15
C PRO A 909 -20.64 -25.38 -19.99
N PHE A 910 -21.36 -25.29 -21.10
CA PHE A 910 -22.81 -25.21 -21.10
C PHE A 910 -23.45 -26.37 -20.32
N LYS A 911 -24.46 -26.06 -19.50
CA LYS A 911 -25.28 -27.08 -18.80
C LYS A 911 -26.16 -27.88 -19.75
N SER A 912 -26.54 -27.29 -20.88
CA SER A 912 -27.39 -27.91 -21.89
C SER A 912 -27.14 -27.27 -23.26
N THR A 913 -27.27 -28.07 -24.33
CA THR A 913 -27.19 -27.59 -25.72
C THR A 913 -28.38 -26.73 -26.15
N LEU A 914 -29.39 -26.64 -25.28
CA LEU A 914 -30.55 -25.78 -25.45
C LEU A 914 -30.39 -24.42 -24.76
N ASN A 915 -29.34 -24.26 -23.95
CA ASN A 915 -29.08 -23.01 -23.25
C ASN A 915 -28.41 -22.00 -24.18
N LYS A 916 -28.52 -20.73 -23.82
CA LYS A 916 -27.89 -19.61 -24.52
C LYS A 916 -27.10 -18.75 -23.56
N LEU A 917 -26.12 -18.03 -24.08
CA LEU A 917 -25.27 -17.14 -23.29
C LEU A 917 -25.66 -15.68 -23.49
N GLN A 918 -25.50 -14.89 -22.44
CA GLN A 918 -25.56 -13.45 -22.50
C GLN A 918 -24.32 -12.84 -21.85
N LEU A 919 -23.51 -12.12 -22.64
CA LEU A 919 -22.39 -11.34 -22.13
C LEU A 919 -22.88 -9.94 -21.78
N ARG A 920 -22.61 -9.49 -20.56
CA ARG A 920 -22.98 -8.16 -20.07
C ARG A 920 -21.77 -7.25 -19.93
N LEU A 921 -21.83 -6.10 -20.57
CA LEU A 921 -20.86 -5.01 -20.47
C LEU A 921 -21.49 -3.88 -19.64
N GLU A 922 -20.71 -3.29 -18.75
CA GLU A 922 -21.13 -2.16 -17.92
C GLU A 922 -20.34 -0.90 -18.31
N SER A 923 -21.04 0.22 -18.42
CA SER A 923 -20.45 1.56 -18.50
C SER A 923 -20.87 2.40 -17.30
N LEU A 924 -19.89 2.92 -16.56
CA LEU A 924 -20.08 3.89 -15.48
C LEU A 924 -19.71 5.28 -15.99
N VAL A 925 -20.54 6.29 -15.68
CA VAL A 925 -20.28 7.68 -16.02
C VAL A 925 -20.34 8.58 -14.78
N GLY A 926 -19.34 9.44 -14.63
CA GLY A 926 -19.20 10.32 -13.48
C GLY A 926 -18.30 11.52 -13.73
N ASP A 927 -18.18 12.37 -12.71
CA ASP A 927 -17.18 13.44 -12.70
C ASP A 927 -15.86 12.93 -12.10
N ASP A 928 -14.72 13.38 -12.62
CA ASP A 928 -13.37 12.90 -12.27
C ASP A 928 -12.80 13.45 -10.94
N GLY A 929 -13.56 14.31 -10.24
CA GLY A 929 -13.17 14.90 -8.95
C GLY A 929 -12.30 16.17 -9.05
N THR A 930 -12.03 16.69 -10.25
CA THR A 930 -11.32 17.97 -10.43
C THR A 930 -12.26 19.18 -10.20
N ASN A 931 -11.77 20.26 -9.61
CA ASN A 931 -12.56 21.48 -9.36
C ASN A 931 -12.95 22.17 -10.69
N ILE A 932 -14.25 22.19 -11.00
CA ILE A 932 -14.83 22.57 -12.31
C ILE A 932 -15.21 24.06 -12.39
N ALA A 933 -14.36 24.99 -11.94
CA ALA A 933 -14.70 26.42 -12.09
C ALA A 933 -14.72 26.87 -13.58
N ASN A 934 -14.02 26.13 -14.46
CA ASN A 934 -13.77 26.54 -15.84
C ASN A 934 -14.63 25.82 -16.91
N ASN A 935 -15.58 24.93 -16.54
CA ASN A 935 -16.40 24.20 -17.52
C ASN A 935 -17.90 24.11 -17.19
N GLU A 936 -18.42 24.96 -16.29
CA GLU A 936 -19.83 24.92 -15.87
C GLU A 936 -20.83 25.16 -17.01
N CYS A 937 -20.43 25.88 -18.06
CA CYS A 937 -21.31 26.22 -19.19
C CYS A 937 -21.72 25.02 -20.06
N ASN A 938 -21.02 23.89 -19.92
CA ASN A 938 -21.32 22.63 -20.60
C ASN A 938 -22.01 21.61 -19.67
N LYS A 939 -22.35 21.98 -18.44
CA LYS A 939 -22.97 21.07 -17.46
C LYS A 939 -24.33 20.60 -17.97
N LYS A 940 -24.49 19.28 -18.10
CA LYS A 940 -25.73 18.63 -18.54
C LYS A 940 -25.85 17.26 -17.91
N GLU A 941 -27.06 16.93 -17.47
CA GLU A 941 -27.39 15.63 -16.87
C GLU A 941 -27.10 14.47 -17.83
N THR A 942 -26.92 13.29 -17.26
CA THR A 942 -26.69 12.09 -18.03
C THR A 942 -27.93 11.73 -18.85
N SER A 943 -27.77 11.46 -20.14
CA SER A 943 -28.85 10.91 -20.97
C SER A 943 -28.36 9.80 -21.88
N ILE A 944 -29.28 8.89 -22.21
CA ILE A 944 -29.02 7.77 -23.13
C ILE A 944 -30.03 7.77 -24.26
N ASP A 945 -29.51 7.63 -25.48
CA ASP A 945 -30.32 7.32 -26.66
C ASP A 945 -30.44 5.80 -26.80
N LYS A 946 -31.67 5.29 -26.72
CA LYS A 946 -32.01 3.85 -26.74
C LYS A 946 -32.61 3.43 -28.08
N ASP A 947 -32.97 4.38 -28.93
CA ASP A 947 -33.69 4.12 -30.17
C ASP A 947 -32.76 3.58 -31.29
N LEU A 948 -31.50 3.32 -30.94
CA LEU A 948 -30.40 2.91 -31.82
C LEU A 948 -30.06 1.42 -31.73
N ILE A 949 -30.87 0.64 -31.00
CA ILE A 949 -30.79 -0.83 -30.95
C ILE A 949 -31.92 -1.40 -31.81
N ASP A 950 -31.58 -1.88 -33.00
CA ASP A 950 -32.50 -2.53 -33.94
C ASP A 950 -31.97 -3.92 -34.32
N SER A 951 -32.75 -4.95 -34.01
CA SER A 951 -32.40 -6.33 -34.33
C SER A 951 -32.39 -6.63 -35.83
N ASN A 952 -32.83 -5.71 -36.68
CA ASN A 952 -32.77 -5.83 -38.13
C ASN A 952 -31.58 -5.10 -38.77
N GLN A 953 -30.77 -4.38 -38.00
CA GLN A 953 -29.52 -3.78 -38.48
C GLN A 953 -28.33 -4.71 -38.22
N LEU A 954 -27.25 -4.52 -38.98
CA LEU A 954 -25.97 -5.21 -38.72
C LEU A 954 -25.17 -4.57 -37.58
N LEU A 955 -25.38 -3.26 -37.36
CA LEU A 955 -24.68 -2.45 -36.37
C LEU A 955 -25.71 -1.82 -35.44
N ASN A 956 -25.52 -2.00 -34.14
CA ASN A 956 -26.27 -1.35 -33.08
C ASN A 956 -25.40 -0.32 -32.38
N TYR A 957 -26.01 0.76 -31.91
CA TYR A 957 -25.30 1.84 -31.23
C TYR A 957 -25.96 2.16 -29.90
N ILE A 958 -25.14 2.60 -28.94
CA ILE A 958 -25.60 3.14 -27.67
C ILE A 958 -24.78 4.39 -27.38
N THR A 959 -25.48 5.49 -27.07
CA THR A 959 -24.82 6.74 -26.73
C THR A 959 -25.13 7.16 -25.31
N ILE A 960 -24.10 7.51 -24.53
CA ILE A 960 -24.23 8.00 -23.15
C ILE A 960 -23.65 9.40 -23.10
N SER A 961 -24.49 10.42 -22.88
CA SER A 961 -24.06 11.81 -22.87
C SER A 961 -24.07 12.41 -21.47
N ARG A 962 -23.00 13.10 -21.05
CA ARG A 962 -22.91 13.88 -19.80
C ARG A 962 -21.97 15.08 -20.00
N ASN A 963 -22.34 16.24 -19.48
CA ASN A 963 -21.59 17.50 -19.63
C ASN A 963 -21.19 17.84 -21.09
N GLU A 964 -22.11 17.64 -22.04
CA GLU A 964 -21.89 17.81 -23.49
C GLU A 964 -20.76 16.93 -24.08
N LYS A 965 -20.36 15.87 -23.37
CA LYS A 965 -19.55 14.76 -23.89
C LYS A 965 -20.47 13.60 -24.21
N VAL A 966 -20.14 12.84 -25.25
CA VAL A 966 -20.94 11.70 -25.72
C VAL A 966 -20.00 10.51 -25.88
N LEU A 967 -20.23 9.47 -25.09
CA LEU A 967 -19.66 8.15 -25.34
C LEU A 967 -20.54 7.46 -26.38
N ASN A 968 -19.94 7.02 -27.49
CA ASN A 968 -20.57 6.18 -28.50
C ASN A 968 -20.01 4.77 -28.37
N GLY A 969 -20.87 3.77 -28.16
CA GLY A 969 -20.51 2.35 -28.25
C GLY A 969 -21.18 1.70 -29.45
N ARG A 970 -20.40 1.04 -30.31
CA ARG A 970 -20.89 0.27 -31.46
C ARG A 970 -20.82 -1.23 -31.14
N PHE A 971 -21.93 -1.92 -31.37
CA PHE A 971 -22.08 -3.36 -31.21
C PHE A 971 -22.40 -3.98 -32.55
N ILE A 972 -21.62 -4.98 -32.93
CA ILE A 972 -21.80 -5.71 -34.18
C ILE A 972 -22.75 -6.87 -33.92
N ASN A 973 -23.85 -6.97 -34.67
CA ASN A 973 -24.80 -8.09 -34.60
C ASN A 973 -24.26 -9.36 -35.29
N ARG A 974 -22.94 -9.53 -35.28
CA ARG A 974 -22.22 -10.72 -35.74
C ARG A 974 -21.11 -11.06 -34.78
N VAL A 975 -20.84 -12.35 -34.68
CA VAL A 975 -19.73 -12.93 -33.91
C VAL A 975 -19.05 -14.00 -34.73
N LEU A 976 -17.83 -14.38 -34.32
CA LEU A 976 -17.20 -15.61 -34.80
C LEU A 976 -17.49 -16.71 -33.78
N SER A 977 -18.43 -17.59 -34.09
CA SER A 977 -18.79 -18.77 -33.31
C SER A 977 -18.14 -20.00 -33.92
N ASP A 978 -17.27 -20.67 -33.17
CA ASP A 978 -16.41 -21.75 -33.66
C ASP A 978 -15.73 -21.37 -34.99
N HIS A 979 -15.12 -20.18 -35.01
CA HIS A 979 -14.43 -19.55 -36.14
C HIS A 979 -15.30 -19.22 -37.37
N ARG A 980 -16.63 -19.31 -37.27
CA ARG A 980 -17.57 -19.04 -38.36
C ARG A 980 -18.48 -17.87 -38.01
N GLN A 981 -18.84 -17.07 -39.01
CA GLN A 981 -19.78 -15.98 -38.80
C GLN A 981 -21.14 -16.51 -38.29
N SER A 982 -21.71 -15.83 -37.30
CA SER A 982 -23.05 -16.12 -36.80
C SER A 982 -23.73 -14.83 -36.37
N PHE A 983 -25.05 -14.73 -36.54
CA PHE A 983 -25.82 -13.54 -36.18
C PHE A 983 -26.15 -13.55 -34.68
N VAL A 984 -26.10 -12.37 -34.06
CA VAL A 984 -26.44 -12.18 -32.64
C VAL A 984 -27.32 -10.95 -32.45
N THR A 985 -27.92 -10.81 -31.28
CA THR A 985 -28.74 -9.63 -30.94
C THR A 985 -28.19 -8.91 -29.71
N THR A 986 -28.32 -7.58 -29.70
CA THR A 986 -28.00 -6.73 -28.54
C THR A 986 -29.28 -6.37 -27.78
N SER A 987 -29.19 -6.23 -26.47
CA SER A 987 -30.29 -5.87 -25.58
C SER A 987 -29.82 -4.95 -24.47
N LEU A 988 -30.69 -4.05 -24.00
CA LEU A 988 -30.43 -3.19 -22.85
C LEU A 988 -31.01 -3.84 -21.59
N ILE A 989 -30.18 -4.06 -20.56
CA ILE A 989 -30.57 -4.85 -19.39
C ILE A 989 -31.17 -3.99 -18.27
N SER A 990 -30.50 -2.89 -17.91
CA SER A 990 -30.95 -2.00 -16.86
C SER A 990 -30.50 -0.56 -17.14
N ASN A 991 -31.29 0.39 -16.63
CA ASN A 991 -30.98 1.81 -16.66
C ASN A 991 -30.79 2.31 -15.23
N SER A 992 -29.59 2.83 -14.93
CA SER A 992 -29.26 3.63 -13.75
C SER A 992 -29.52 2.96 -12.38
N THR A 993 -28.46 2.39 -11.80
CA THR A 993 -28.31 2.34 -10.34
C THR A 993 -27.38 3.49 -9.93
N THR A 994 -27.90 4.47 -9.20
CA THR A 994 -27.08 5.58 -8.66
C THR A 994 -26.30 5.10 -7.44
N THR A 995 -24.99 4.99 -7.57
CA THR A 995 -24.07 4.84 -6.43
C THR A 995 -23.17 6.06 -6.42
N SER A 996 -23.21 6.86 -5.34
CA SER A 996 -22.18 7.88 -5.06
C SER A 996 -21.75 8.74 -6.27
N ASN A 997 -22.67 9.54 -6.82
CA ASN A 997 -22.46 10.48 -7.95
C ASN A 997 -22.09 9.89 -9.33
N LYS A 998 -22.11 8.56 -9.49
CA LYS A 998 -21.92 7.86 -10.77
C LYS A 998 -23.22 7.16 -11.20
N GLU A 999 -23.45 7.11 -12.51
CA GLU A 999 -24.56 6.36 -13.12
C GLU A 999 -24.01 5.14 -13.87
N SER A 1000 -24.69 4.00 -13.74
CA SER A 1000 -24.33 2.72 -14.38
C SER A 1000 -25.34 2.31 -15.45
N PHE A 1001 -24.83 1.75 -16.56
CA PHE A 1001 -25.60 1.23 -17.67
C PHE A 1001 -25.08 -0.12 -18.15
N ILE A 1002 -25.98 -1.09 -18.34
CA ILE A 1002 -25.63 -2.48 -18.65
C ILE A 1002 -26.21 -2.93 -20.00
N ILE A 1003 -25.33 -3.40 -20.87
CA ILE A 1003 -25.63 -3.83 -22.24
C ILE A 1003 -25.40 -5.33 -22.34
N GLY A 1004 -26.38 -6.08 -22.83
CA GLY A 1004 -26.35 -7.54 -22.97
C GLY A 1004 -26.26 -7.96 -24.44
N LEU A 1005 -25.25 -8.75 -24.79
CA LEU A 1005 -25.13 -9.42 -26.09
C LEU A 1005 -25.65 -10.85 -25.96
N ASN A 1006 -26.64 -11.23 -26.75
CA ASN A 1006 -27.25 -12.56 -26.75
C ASN A 1006 -26.51 -13.46 -27.73
N LEU A 1007 -25.76 -14.41 -27.18
CA LEU A 1007 -24.77 -15.22 -27.88
C LEU A 1007 -25.30 -16.64 -28.12
N PRO A 1008 -24.95 -17.27 -29.26
CA PRO A 1008 -25.38 -18.63 -29.56
C PRO A 1008 -24.65 -19.64 -28.68
N TYR A 1009 -25.13 -20.88 -28.73
CA TYR A 1009 -24.35 -22.03 -28.28
C TYR A 1009 -23.10 -22.18 -29.16
N PHE A 1010 -21.97 -22.56 -28.56
CA PHE A 1010 -20.71 -22.83 -29.27
C PHE A 1010 -19.95 -23.95 -28.56
N THR A 1011 -18.94 -24.54 -29.21
CA THR A 1011 -18.23 -25.71 -28.68
C THR A 1011 -16.75 -25.46 -28.40
N GLU A 1012 -16.10 -24.61 -29.18
CA GLU A 1012 -14.67 -24.34 -29.10
C GLU A 1012 -14.43 -22.91 -28.63
N SER A 1013 -14.90 -21.92 -29.40
CA SER A 1013 -14.62 -20.52 -29.10
C SER A 1013 -15.69 -19.57 -29.64
N LEU A 1014 -15.81 -18.41 -28.99
CA LEU A 1014 -16.66 -17.33 -29.43
C LEU A 1014 -15.93 -15.99 -29.35
N THR A 1015 -15.82 -15.26 -30.47
CA THR A 1015 -15.17 -13.95 -30.54
C THR A 1015 -16.15 -12.82 -30.84
N ILE A 1016 -16.04 -11.73 -30.10
CA ILE A 1016 -16.92 -10.55 -30.11
C ILE A 1016 -16.03 -9.29 -30.16
N ASP A 1017 -16.44 -8.25 -30.90
CA ASP A 1017 -15.56 -7.13 -31.22
C ASP A 1017 -16.22 -5.74 -31.21
N PRO A 1018 -16.74 -5.24 -30.06
CA PRO A 1018 -17.30 -3.90 -29.96
C PRO A 1018 -16.23 -2.80 -29.93
N ASP A 1019 -16.61 -1.57 -30.26
CA ASP A 1019 -15.75 -0.39 -30.15
C ASP A 1019 -16.46 0.81 -29.53
N PHE A 1020 -15.66 1.71 -28.93
CA PHE A 1020 -16.14 2.83 -28.12
C PHE A 1020 -15.34 4.10 -28.41
N SER A 1021 -16.00 5.24 -28.57
CA SER A 1021 -15.34 6.56 -28.71
C SER A 1021 -16.01 7.61 -27.82
N VAL A 1022 -15.23 8.56 -27.31
CA VAL A 1022 -15.78 9.74 -26.59
C VAL A 1022 -15.54 10.98 -27.42
N LEU A 1023 -16.65 11.59 -27.85
CA LEU A 1023 -16.69 12.80 -28.67
C LEU A 1023 -17.39 13.95 -27.92
N VAL A 1024 -17.40 15.14 -28.52
CA VAL A 1024 -18.14 16.28 -27.97
C VAL A 1024 -19.40 16.56 -28.79
N SER A 1025 -20.48 16.88 -28.09
CA SER A 1025 -21.75 17.29 -28.69
C SER A 1025 -21.58 18.57 -29.54
N PRO A 1026 -22.36 18.76 -30.61
CA PRO A 1026 -22.40 20.02 -31.37
C PRO A 1026 -22.67 21.26 -30.51
N SER A 1027 -23.39 21.07 -29.40
CA SER A 1027 -23.76 22.13 -28.46
C SER A 1027 -22.63 22.51 -27.50
N PHE A 1028 -21.47 21.84 -27.57
CA PHE A 1028 -20.31 22.13 -26.76
C PHE A 1028 -19.79 23.56 -27.00
N LYS A 1029 -19.53 24.28 -25.90
CA LYS A 1029 -19.06 25.67 -25.90
C LYS A 1029 -17.70 25.78 -25.22
N LYS A 1030 -16.84 26.68 -25.68
CA LYS A 1030 -15.65 27.10 -24.92
C LYS A 1030 -16.12 27.99 -23.76
N CYS A 1031 -16.09 27.48 -22.54
CA CYS A 1031 -16.44 28.29 -21.37
C CYS A 1031 -15.40 29.40 -21.20
N LYS A 1032 -15.87 30.63 -20.90
CA LYS A 1032 -14.98 31.73 -20.53
C LYS A 1032 -14.39 31.40 -19.15
N SER A 1033 -13.08 31.56 -18.98
CA SER A 1033 -12.50 31.55 -17.64
C SER A 1033 -13.25 32.59 -16.80
N ILE A 1034 -13.67 32.20 -15.62
CA ILE A 1034 -14.03 33.18 -14.60
C ILE A 1034 -12.69 33.78 -14.18
N ASP A 1035 -12.23 34.78 -14.91
CA ASP A 1035 -11.27 35.73 -14.38
C ASP A 1035 -11.98 36.35 -13.18
N ASN A 1036 -11.69 35.84 -11.98
CA ASN A 1036 -12.02 36.55 -10.76
C ASN A 1036 -11.43 37.94 -10.95
N ALA A 1037 -12.31 38.92 -11.11
CA ALA A 1037 -11.96 40.29 -11.29
C ALA A 1037 -11.19 40.75 -10.03
N ASN A 1038 -9.86 40.65 -10.08
CA ASN A 1038 -8.95 41.04 -9.00
C ASN A 1038 -9.09 42.53 -8.62
N TRP A 1039 -9.91 43.31 -9.34
CA TRP A 1039 -10.30 44.68 -9.02
C TRP A 1039 -11.44 44.79 -8.01
N VAL A 1040 -12.25 43.73 -7.80
CA VAL A 1040 -13.45 43.79 -6.95
C VAL A 1040 -13.09 43.97 -5.48
N LEU A 1041 -12.04 43.30 -4.98
CA LEU A 1041 -11.61 43.43 -3.59
C LEU A 1041 -10.99 44.82 -3.28
N PRO A 1042 -10.10 45.38 -4.12
CA PRO A 1042 -9.68 46.78 -3.98
C PRO A 1042 -10.85 47.78 -4.08
N VAL A 1043 -11.77 47.63 -5.04
CA VAL A 1043 -12.88 48.59 -5.22
C VAL A 1043 -13.91 48.52 -4.08
N ALA A 1044 -14.21 47.32 -3.56
CA ALA A 1044 -15.09 47.14 -2.41
C ALA A 1044 -14.52 47.73 -1.11
N ILE A 1045 -13.19 47.83 -0.97
CA ILE A 1045 -12.54 48.43 0.20
C ILE A 1045 -12.32 49.94 0.02
N VAL A 1046 -11.88 50.38 -1.17
CA VAL A 1046 -11.47 51.77 -1.41
C VAL A 1046 -12.68 52.71 -1.54
N VAL A 1047 -13.77 52.28 -2.17
CA VAL A 1047 -14.95 53.16 -2.37
C VAL A 1047 -15.64 53.55 -1.05
N PRO A 1048 -15.88 52.64 -0.09
CA PRO A 1048 -16.41 53.02 1.22
C PRO A 1048 -15.45 53.92 2.01
N LEU A 1049 -14.15 53.66 1.95
CA LEU A 1049 -13.12 54.46 2.64
C LEU A 1049 -13.09 55.90 2.13
N VAL A 1050 -13.14 56.10 0.81
CA VAL A 1050 -13.19 57.44 0.21
C VAL A 1050 -14.50 58.16 0.57
N ALA A 1051 -15.63 57.44 0.61
CA ALA A 1051 -16.91 58.01 1.02
C ALA A 1051 -16.90 58.47 2.49
N VAL A 1052 -16.30 57.69 3.41
CA VAL A 1052 -16.16 58.06 4.83
C VAL A 1052 -15.25 59.27 4.99
N VAL A 1053 -14.11 59.33 4.29
CA VAL A 1053 -13.19 60.48 4.34
C VAL A 1053 -13.88 61.75 3.79
N ALA A 1054 -14.62 61.64 2.69
CA ALA A 1054 -15.40 62.75 2.16
C ALA A 1054 -16.48 63.23 3.15
N PHE A 1055 -17.15 62.31 3.86
CA PHE A 1055 -18.12 62.63 4.90
C PHE A 1055 -17.50 63.36 6.09
N ILE A 1056 -16.31 62.94 6.54
CA ILE A 1056 -15.56 63.60 7.62
C ILE A 1056 -15.16 65.01 7.21
N ILE A 1057 -14.67 65.21 5.97
CA ILE A 1057 -14.28 66.52 5.46
C ILE A 1057 -15.50 67.44 5.35
N MET A 1058 -16.63 66.96 4.81
CA MET A 1058 -17.88 67.73 4.77
C MET A 1058 -18.35 68.12 6.17
N SER A 1059 -18.31 67.18 7.12
CA SER A 1059 -18.70 67.43 8.52
C SER A 1059 -17.80 68.46 9.18
N ALA A 1060 -16.49 68.42 8.92
CA ALA A 1060 -15.52 69.39 9.41
C ALA A 1060 -15.73 70.79 8.81
N ILE A 1061 -16.06 70.88 7.51
CA ILE A 1061 -16.36 72.16 6.83
C ILE A 1061 -17.66 72.76 7.39
N ILE A 1062 -18.71 71.95 7.56
CA ILE A 1062 -19.98 72.39 8.15
C ILE A 1062 -19.76 72.85 9.60
N TYR A 1063 -18.99 72.10 10.39
CA TYR A 1063 -18.63 72.48 11.76
C TYR A 1063 -17.87 73.81 11.80
N LYS A 1064 -16.92 74.03 10.88
CA LYS A 1064 -16.15 75.28 10.79
C LYS A 1064 -17.03 76.46 10.37
N LYS A 1065 -17.98 76.25 9.44
CA LYS A 1065 -18.92 77.27 8.96
C LYS A 1065 -19.98 77.66 10.01
N ASN A 1066 -20.40 76.72 10.85
CA ASN A 1066 -21.41 76.93 11.90
C ASN A 1066 -20.83 77.07 13.33
N ARG A 1067 -19.50 77.21 13.48
CA ARG A 1067 -18.79 77.25 14.77
C ARG A 1067 -19.35 78.32 15.72
N THR A 1068 -19.71 79.50 15.20
CA THR A 1068 -20.29 80.61 15.99
C THR A 1068 -21.69 80.28 16.50
N MET A 1069 -22.51 79.55 15.72
CA MET A 1069 -23.85 79.13 16.13
C MET A 1069 -23.80 77.99 17.15
N VAL A 1070 -22.88 77.02 16.99
CA VAL A 1070 -22.66 75.92 17.94
C VAL A 1070 -22.11 76.42 19.29
N LEU A 1071 -21.24 77.44 19.27
CA LEU A 1071 -20.76 78.10 20.50
C LEU A 1071 -21.85 78.91 21.22
N LEU A 1072 -22.79 79.52 20.48
CA LEU A 1072 -23.95 80.20 21.06
C LEU A 1072 -24.95 79.22 21.69
N VAL A 1073 -25.13 78.01 21.13
CA VAL A 1073 -25.94 76.94 21.72
C VAL A 1073 -25.27 76.38 22.99
N LYS A 1074 -23.93 76.24 23.01
CA LYS A 1074 -23.18 75.78 24.18
C LYS A 1074 -23.25 76.77 25.36
N ASN A 1075 -23.30 78.08 25.10
CA ASN A 1075 -23.50 79.09 26.14
C ASN A 1075 -24.96 79.17 26.64
N LYS A 1076 -25.96 78.74 25.85
CA LYS A 1076 -27.35 78.61 26.31
C LYS A 1076 -27.58 77.41 27.25
N PHE A 1077 -26.75 76.37 27.18
CA PHE A 1077 -26.80 75.23 28.09
C PHE A 1077 -26.00 75.41 29.39
N LYS A 1078 -25.11 76.42 29.48
CA LYS A 1078 -24.32 76.70 30.69
C LYS A 1078 -24.99 77.67 31.68
N LEU A 1079 -26.12 78.28 31.31
CA LEU A 1079 -26.93 79.20 32.14
C LEU A 1079 -28.23 78.55 32.67
N ARG A 1080 -28.35 77.22 32.59
CA ARG A 1080 -29.48 76.43 33.13
C ARG A 1080 -29.07 75.42 34.21
N SER A 1081 -27.85 75.53 34.74
CA SER A 1081 -27.35 74.71 35.88
C SER A 1081 -26.70 75.54 36.99
N LEU A 1082 -27.20 76.76 37.22
CA LEU A 1082 -27.02 77.51 38.47
C LEU A 1082 -28.40 77.82 39.03
#